data_AF-A0A430B9U0-F1
#
_entry.id   AF-A0A430B9U0-F1
#
_cell.length_a   1.000
_cell.length_b   1.000
_cell.length_c   1.000
_cell.angle_alpha   90.00
_cell.angle_beta   90.00
_cell.angle_gamma   90.00
#
_symmetry.space_group_name_H-M   'P 1'
#
loop_
_entity.id
_entity.type
_entity.pdbx_description
1 polymer ?
#
loop_
_entity_poly.entity_id
_entity_poly.type
_entity_poly.pdbx_seq_one_letter_code
_entity_poly.pdbx_strand_id
1 'polypeptide(L)'
;MPMITTGDLNMEVSLYGAKEGQPLLLIHGWPDDASTWDQVAPALAAEGFCVVVPTLRGFGATRFLNDDALRTGNSAMLATDMIALLDTLGIDRFMVAGHDWGSNTAEALAVGWPDRVERMAMLSTPPRLGGMPTPPFEQTQRQWYHWFMATARGAEAVHADRRGFTHLHWVNWSPPGWFDEVTFDRVARSFDNPDWADVTLHSYRARWGEAEADPRSAWLEDKVKATTTLSLPTLYIHGDADGVNPPSTAQHVPAKFAGPFARITMTAVGHFPQRENPQAVVRHLLTLFAGAPAALTDTIDRSLTMKKAAPYAAGIAAIGLVAAAAAGVAHAQGRSAQLTQVAQFDHQATGVAVTEDGRRFVNFPRWTDDVPISVAEVMKDGSLRPYPDAKWNSWRNARANELPVGDYFVCVQSIVPDGHGNLWVLDPGAPGNEKILEGAPKLVRIDLASNTVTKTILVPGDVALQGTYLNDIRFSPDGKTGYITDSGTRGAIIVVDLESGKSHRALDGHPSTQIDKTVKVTLDGKPLVRPDGRQPAFAADGIAISKDGKTLYYQALTGKTLYAIDTAKLRSDISEADRAAAVKTVAQTHVADGLWMSKAGVLYLTSPTDYAIKRLNGTTVETVLTDRRLRWPDTFSEGRDGTMYVTASHIQDTNWFTPGAPPSIKTQLFSFPPAK
;
A
#
# COMPACT_ATOMS: atom_id res chain seq x y z
N MET A 1 -25.95 -7.73 -28.29
CA MET A 1 -26.84 -7.09 -27.30
C MET A 1 -28.05 -6.56 -28.05
N PRO A 2 -29.28 -6.68 -27.54
CA PRO A 2 -30.44 -6.06 -28.19
C PRO A 2 -30.26 -4.54 -28.30
N MET A 3 -30.80 -3.99 -29.39
CA MET A 3 -30.91 -2.56 -29.63
C MET A 3 -32.33 -2.13 -29.28
N ILE A 4 -32.47 -1.11 -28.43
CA ILE A 4 -33.76 -0.56 -28.00
C ILE A 4 -33.83 0.90 -28.42
N THR A 5 -34.78 1.19 -29.30
CA THR A 5 -35.06 2.55 -29.74
C THR A 5 -35.91 3.27 -28.71
N THR A 6 -35.38 4.36 -28.17
CA THR A 6 -36.07 5.33 -27.31
C THR A 6 -36.45 6.57 -28.15
N GLY A 7 -36.87 7.67 -27.50
CA GLY A 7 -37.16 8.91 -28.20
C GLY A 7 -35.96 9.52 -28.94
N ASP A 8 -34.78 9.52 -28.31
CA ASP A 8 -33.59 10.22 -28.82
C ASP A 8 -32.46 9.28 -29.27
N LEU A 9 -32.45 8.05 -28.77
CA LEU A 9 -31.33 7.12 -28.92
C LEU A 9 -31.80 5.74 -29.39
N ASN A 10 -31.01 5.10 -30.24
CA ASN A 10 -31.01 3.66 -30.40
C ASN A 10 -29.94 3.06 -29.48
N MET A 11 -30.35 2.43 -28.38
CA MET A 11 -29.47 2.04 -27.28
C MET A 11 -29.10 0.58 -27.33
N GLU A 12 -27.80 0.29 -27.20
CA GLU A 12 -27.33 -1.06 -26.92
C GLU A 12 -27.59 -1.40 -25.45
N VAL A 13 -28.28 -2.51 -25.19
CA VAL A 13 -28.67 -2.89 -23.83
C VAL A 13 -28.40 -4.37 -23.60
N SER A 14 -27.81 -4.72 -22.46
CA SER A 14 -27.78 -6.11 -21.97
C SER A 14 -28.89 -6.32 -20.95
N LEU A 15 -29.62 -7.42 -21.11
CA LEU A 15 -30.73 -7.80 -20.23
C LEU A 15 -30.41 -9.16 -19.58
N TYR A 16 -30.61 -9.26 -18.27
CA TYR A 16 -30.41 -10.50 -17.51
C TYR A 16 -31.61 -10.77 -16.60
N GLY A 17 -31.88 -12.05 -16.34
CA GLY A 17 -32.99 -12.47 -15.48
C GLY A 17 -34.34 -12.51 -16.20
N ALA A 18 -35.38 -12.93 -15.47
CA ALA A 18 -36.75 -12.98 -15.98
C ALA A 18 -37.36 -11.57 -16.05
N LYS A 19 -38.26 -11.34 -17.01
CA LYS A 19 -38.91 -10.03 -17.20
C LYS A 19 -39.78 -9.63 -16.01
N GLU A 20 -40.30 -10.61 -15.29
CA GLU A 20 -41.15 -10.47 -14.11
C GLU A 20 -40.34 -10.24 -12.81
N GLY A 21 -38.99 -10.33 -12.89
CA GLY A 21 -38.11 -10.06 -11.77
C GLY A 21 -38.12 -8.59 -11.33
N GLN A 22 -37.63 -8.31 -10.12
CA GLN A 22 -37.55 -6.93 -9.63
C GLN A 22 -36.62 -6.09 -10.50
N PRO A 23 -37.07 -4.95 -11.08
CA PRO A 23 -36.24 -4.18 -12.00
C PRO A 23 -35.02 -3.55 -11.31
N LEU A 24 -33.84 -3.82 -11.86
CA LEU A 24 -32.56 -3.28 -11.40
C LEU A 24 -31.74 -2.72 -12.56
N LEU A 25 -31.50 -1.42 -12.53
CA LEU A 25 -30.70 -0.72 -13.53
C LEU A 25 -29.22 -0.65 -13.08
N LEU A 26 -28.29 -1.08 -13.93
CA LEU A 26 -26.84 -0.96 -13.69
C LEU A 26 -26.21 -0.01 -14.72
N ILE A 27 -25.65 1.11 -14.27
CA ILE A 27 -25.15 2.17 -15.15
C ILE A 27 -23.63 2.24 -15.06
N HIS A 28 -22.93 2.10 -16.19
CA HIS A 28 -21.47 2.19 -16.25
C HIS A 28 -20.96 3.63 -16.15
N GLY A 29 -19.65 3.75 -15.90
CA GLY A 29 -18.95 5.02 -15.76
C GLY A 29 -18.09 5.41 -16.97
N TRP A 30 -17.21 6.40 -16.76
CA TRP A 30 -16.18 6.81 -17.72
C TRP A 30 -14.80 6.71 -17.06
N PRO A 31 -13.72 6.33 -17.79
CA PRO A 31 -13.72 5.84 -19.15
C PRO A 31 -13.90 4.32 -19.16
N ASP A 32 -15.14 3.86 -19.03
CA ASP A 32 -15.50 2.44 -18.98
C ASP A 32 -16.71 2.18 -19.89
N ASP A 33 -17.19 0.94 -19.98
CA ASP A 33 -18.38 0.58 -20.73
C ASP A 33 -19.32 -0.37 -19.97
N ALA A 34 -20.45 -0.72 -20.60
CA ALA A 34 -21.47 -1.60 -20.00
C ALA A 34 -20.92 -2.98 -19.56
N SER A 35 -19.83 -3.46 -20.17
CA SER A 35 -19.22 -4.75 -19.80
C SER A 35 -18.62 -4.78 -18.40
N THR A 36 -18.56 -3.62 -17.72
CA THR A 36 -18.15 -3.49 -16.32
C THR A 36 -19.04 -4.31 -15.38
N TRP A 37 -20.27 -4.59 -15.81
CA TRP A 37 -21.24 -5.37 -15.07
C TRP A 37 -21.30 -6.84 -15.48
N ASP A 38 -20.48 -7.31 -16.42
CA ASP A 38 -20.52 -8.70 -16.93
C ASP A 38 -20.39 -9.76 -15.81
N GLN A 39 -19.61 -9.45 -14.78
CA GLN A 39 -19.38 -10.34 -13.63
C GLN A 39 -20.33 -10.09 -12.44
N VAL A 40 -21.20 -9.07 -12.55
CA VAL A 40 -22.13 -8.65 -11.48
C VAL A 40 -23.57 -8.95 -11.87
N ALA A 41 -23.99 -8.57 -13.07
CA ALA A 41 -25.37 -8.68 -13.54
C ALA A 41 -25.93 -10.11 -13.52
N PRO A 42 -25.19 -11.17 -13.95
CA PRO A 42 -25.70 -12.54 -13.87
C PRO A 42 -25.97 -13.01 -12.43
N ALA A 43 -25.14 -12.58 -11.48
CA ALA A 43 -25.30 -12.96 -10.08
C ALA A 43 -26.51 -12.28 -9.44
N LEU A 44 -26.79 -11.03 -9.80
CA LEU A 44 -28.02 -10.35 -9.37
C LEU A 44 -29.25 -10.96 -10.04
N ALA A 45 -29.20 -11.27 -11.33
CA ALA A 45 -30.29 -11.95 -12.02
C ALA A 45 -30.66 -13.31 -11.39
N ALA A 46 -29.66 -14.05 -10.90
CA ALA A 46 -29.88 -15.32 -10.19
C ALA A 46 -30.67 -15.17 -8.88
N GLU A 47 -30.67 -13.98 -8.27
CA GLU A 47 -31.41 -13.64 -7.05
C GLU A 47 -32.81 -13.07 -7.36
N GLY A 48 -33.28 -13.18 -8.62
CA GLY A 48 -34.64 -12.81 -9.03
C GLY A 48 -34.80 -11.37 -9.54
N PHE A 49 -33.70 -10.67 -9.81
CA PHE A 49 -33.75 -9.34 -10.41
C PHE A 49 -33.90 -9.41 -11.95
N CYS A 50 -34.68 -8.49 -12.52
CA CYS A 50 -34.65 -8.16 -13.95
C CYS A 50 -33.60 -7.07 -14.15
N VAL A 51 -32.39 -7.46 -14.57
CA VAL A 51 -31.24 -6.56 -14.62
C VAL A 51 -31.12 -5.92 -16.00
N VAL A 52 -31.17 -4.60 -16.06
CA VAL A 52 -31.02 -3.79 -17.27
C VAL A 52 -29.66 -3.09 -17.23
N VAL A 53 -28.82 -3.35 -18.23
CA VAL A 53 -27.46 -2.79 -18.33
C VAL A 53 -27.32 -2.05 -19.66
N PRO A 54 -27.65 -0.76 -19.74
CA PRO A 54 -27.50 0.02 -20.95
C PRO A 54 -26.05 0.46 -21.18
N THR A 55 -25.66 0.49 -22.45
CA THR A 55 -24.48 1.23 -22.92
C THR A 55 -24.88 2.69 -23.12
N LEU A 56 -24.21 3.61 -22.41
CA LEU A 56 -24.52 5.04 -22.42
C LEU A 56 -24.39 5.65 -23.83
N ARG A 57 -25.05 6.80 -24.05
CA ARG A 57 -24.89 7.61 -25.27
C ARG A 57 -23.40 7.88 -25.56
N GLY A 58 -23.00 7.74 -26.82
CA GLY A 58 -21.61 7.91 -27.21
C GLY A 58 -20.69 6.73 -26.87
N PHE A 59 -21.21 5.60 -26.38
CA PHE A 59 -20.43 4.38 -26.14
C PHE A 59 -20.98 3.22 -26.99
N GLY A 60 -20.12 2.24 -27.27
CA GLY A 60 -20.46 0.98 -27.95
C GLY A 60 -21.31 1.19 -29.20
N ALA A 61 -22.39 0.42 -29.33
CA ALA A 61 -23.32 0.51 -30.44
C ALA A 61 -24.48 1.52 -30.23
N THR A 62 -24.55 2.21 -29.08
CA THR A 62 -25.57 3.24 -28.83
C THR A 62 -25.39 4.44 -29.77
N ARG A 63 -26.46 4.87 -30.44
CA ARG A 63 -26.44 5.99 -31.41
C ARG A 63 -27.56 6.98 -31.17
N PHE A 64 -27.28 8.25 -31.47
CA PHE A 64 -28.32 9.27 -31.57
C PHE A 64 -29.19 9.00 -32.80
N LEU A 65 -30.50 9.24 -32.69
CA LEU A 65 -31.43 9.13 -33.81
C LEU A 65 -31.47 10.39 -34.68
N ASN A 66 -31.07 11.53 -34.10
CA ASN A 66 -30.98 12.80 -34.78
C ASN A 66 -29.51 13.23 -34.89
N ASP A 67 -29.00 13.30 -36.12
CA ASP A 67 -27.63 13.70 -36.40
C ASP A 67 -27.32 15.14 -35.94
N ASP A 68 -28.32 16.02 -35.93
CA ASP A 68 -28.19 17.43 -35.52
C ASP A 68 -28.30 17.64 -33.99
N ALA A 69 -28.60 16.58 -33.21
CA ALA A 69 -28.71 16.71 -31.77
C ALA A 69 -27.35 17.01 -31.11
N LEU A 70 -27.33 17.85 -30.07
CA LEU A 70 -26.12 18.08 -29.30
C LEU A 70 -25.63 16.77 -28.66
N ARG A 71 -24.33 16.49 -28.78
CA ARG A 71 -23.68 15.30 -28.20
C ARG A 71 -23.38 15.52 -26.72
N THR A 72 -24.44 15.54 -25.92
CA THR A 72 -24.38 15.90 -24.50
C THR A 72 -23.92 14.73 -23.64
N GLY A 73 -23.14 14.99 -22.58
CA GLY A 73 -22.65 13.97 -21.64
C GLY A 73 -22.85 14.29 -20.15
N ASN A 74 -23.64 15.31 -19.82
CA ASN A 74 -23.97 15.68 -18.44
C ASN A 74 -24.96 14.67 -17.81
N SER A 75 -24.85 14.47 -16.50
CA SER A 75 -25.59 13.42 -15.78
C SER A 75 -27.12 13.52 -15.88
N ALA A 76 -27.66 14.73 -15.99
CA ALA A 76 -29.09 14.93 -16.16
C ALA A 76 -29.62 14.41 -17.51
N MET A 77 -28.85 14.56 -18.59
CA MET A 77 -29.19 13.94 -19.88
C MET A 77 -29.06 12.43 -19.84
N LEU A 78 -28.00 11.91 -19.20
CA LEU A 78 -27.85 10.47 -19.00
C LEU A 78 -29.03 9.87 -18.21
N ALA A 79 -29.50 10.57 -17.17
CA ALA A 79 -30.66 10.13 -16.39
C ALA A 79 -31.96 10.14 -17.22
N THR A 80 -32.11 11.13 -18.09
CA THR A 80 -33.26 11.22 -19.00
C THR A 80 -33.30 10.04 -19.98
N ASP A 81 -32.15 9.59 -20.48
CA ASP A 81 -32.07 8.39 -21.31
C ASP A 81 -32.50 7.13 -20.57
N MET A 82 -32.04 6.98 -19.32
CA MET A 82 -32.40 5.82 -18.52
C MET A 82 -33.91 5.75 -18.30
N ILE A 83 -34.55 6.90 -18.05
CA ILE A 83 -36.01 6.98 -17.91
C ILE A 83 -36.70 6.62 -19.22
N ALA A 84 -36.28 7.18 -20.36
CA ALA A 84 -36.85 6.85 -21.67
C ALA A 84 -36.68 5.36 -22.03
N LEU A 85 -35.55 4.76 -21.66
CA LEU A 85 -35.31 3.33 -21.83
C LEU A 85 -36.24 2.49 -20.95
N LEU A 86 -36.34 2.83 -19.66
CA LEU A 86 -37.18 2.10 -18.71
C LEU A 86 -38.67 2.22 -19.06
N ASP A 87 -39.13 3.39 -19.52
CA ASP A 87 -40.48 3.60 -20.03
C ASP A 87 -40.77 2.72 -21.25
N THR A 88 -39.81 2.63 -22.18
CA THR A 88 -39.88 1.76 -23.37
C THR A 88 -39.97 0.28 -22.98
N LEU A 89 -39.29 -0.10 -21.91
CA LEU A 89 -39.32 -1.46 -21.33
C LEU A 89 -40.58 -1.72 -20.48
N GLY A 90 -41.37 -0.69 -20.18
CA GLY A 90 -42.55 -0.76 -19.31
C GLY A 90 -42.21 -0.92 -17.83
N ILE A 91 -41.06 -0.42 -17.39
CA ILE A 91 -40.58 -0.48 -16.01
C ILE A 91 -40.89 0.83 -15.31
N ASP A 92 -41.89 0.84 -14.42
CA ASP A 92 -42.30 2.05 -13.69
C ASP A 92 -41.42 2.33 -12.47
N ARG A 93 -41.18 1.34 -11.59
CA ARG A 93 -40.32 1.47 -10.40
C ARG A 93 -39.14 0.53 -10.48
N PHE A 94 -37.99 0.97 -9.99
CA PHE A 94 -36.74 0.25 -10.12
C PHE A 94 -35.73 0.58 -9.01
N MET A 95 -34.77 -0.31 -8.84
CA MET A 95 -33.55 -0.08 -8.07
C MET A 95 -32.42 0.29 -9.02
N VAL A 96 -31.40 1.01 -8.55
CA VAL A 96 -30.30 1.45 -9.42
C VAL A 96 -28.93 1.32 -8.75
N ALA A 97 -27.94 0.87 -9.50
CA ALA A 97 -26.53 0.98 -9.13
C ALA A 97 -25.75 1.68 -10.25
N GLY A 98 -24.85 2.59 -9.89
CA GLY A 98 -24.07 3.35 -10.85
C GLY A 98 -22.61 3.49 -10.46
N HIS A 99 -21.71 3.35 -11.43
CA HIS A 99 -20.27 3.58 -11.27
C HIS A 99 -19.84 4.89 -11.95
N ASP A 100 -19.02 5.70 -11.27
CA ASP A 100 -18.50 6.98 -11.78
C ASP A 100 -19.59 7.90 -12.39
N TRP A 101 -19.62 8.14 -13.70
CA TRP A 101 -20.71 8.85 -14.36
C TRP A 101 -22.08 8.22 -14.10
N GLY A 102 -22.15 6.89 -14.06
CA GLY A 102 -23.32 6.14 -13.65
C GLY A 102 -23.72 6.44 -12.21
N SER A 103 -22.76 6.68 -11.30
CA SER A 103 -23.04 7.08 -9.91
C SER A 103 -23.78 8.42 -9.87
N ASN A 104 -23.29 9.43 -10.60
CA ASN A 104 -23.97 10.72 -10.68
C ASN A 104 -25.25 10.68 -11.53
N THR A 105 -25.41 9.70 -12.41
CA THR A 105 -26.67 9.44 -13.11
C THR A 105 -27.70 8.84 -12.14
N ALA A 106 -27.30 7.88 -11.30
CA ALA A 106 -28.15 7.27 -10.28
C ALA A 106 -28.67 8.31 -9.28
N GLU A 107 -27.82 9.25 -8.83
CA GLU A 107 -28.24 10.35 -7.96
C GLU A 107 -29.27 11.25 -8.67
N ALA A 108 -29.06 11.55 -9.94
CA ALA A 108 -29.94 12.42 -10.72
C ALA A 108 -31.29 11.72 -10.94
N LEU A 109 -31.32 10.41 -11.13
CA LEU A 109 -32.55 9.61 -11.17
C LEU A 109 -33.31 9.71 -9.84
N ALA A 110 -32.64 9.54 -8.71
CA ALA A 110 -33.26 9.63 -7.39
C ALA A 110 -33.82 11.03 -7.07
N VAL A 111 -33.16 12.09 -7.55
CA VAL A 111 -33.62 13.48 -7.41
C VAL A 111 -34.77 13.81 -8.37
N GLY A 112 -34.65 13.39 -9.63
CA GLY A 112 -35.61 13.71 -10.69
C GLY A 112 -36.92 12.95 -10.52
N TRP A 113 -36.84 11.66 -10.22
CA TRP A 113 -37.96 10.72 -10.16
C TRP A 113 -37.97 9.92 -8.84
N PRO A 114 -38.11 10.60 -7.68
CA PRO A 114 -38.01 9.96 -6.36
C PRO A 114 -39.04 8.84 -6.14
N ASP A 115 -40.20 8.91 -6.79
CA ASP A 115 -41.26 7.89 -6.67
C ASP A 115 -40.91 6.59 -7.43
N ARG A 116 -40.00 6.68 -8.42
CA ARG A 116 -39.59 5.56 -9.25
C ARG A 116 -38.36 4.84 -8.71
N VAL A 117 -37.44 5.55 -8.03
CA VAL A 117 -36.20 4.97 -7.52
C VAL A 117 -36.38 4.46 -6.10
N GLU A 118 -36.35 3.14 -5.93
CA GLU A 118 -36.61 2.52 -4.63
C GLU A 118 -35.36 2.48 -3.73
N ARG A 119 -34.21 2.15 -4.31
CA ARG A 119 -32.92 1.97 -3.62
C ARG A 119 -31.79 2.31 -4.57
N MET A 120 -30.69 2.85 -4.04
CA MET A 120 -29.58 3.33 -4.85
C MET A 120 -28.21 2.85 -4.33
N ALA A 121 -27.36 2.38 -5.24
CA ALA A 121 -25.94 2.18 -4.98
C ALA A 121 -25.09 3.13 -5.84
N MET A 122 -24.10 3.75 -5.21
CA MET A 122 -23.17 4.69 -5.83
C MET A 122 -21.75 4.16 -5.67
N LEU A 123 -21.03 3.97 -6.78
CA LEU A 123 -19.67 3.42 -6.79
C LEU A 123 -18.67 4.50 -7.20
N SER A 124 -17.60 4.64 -6.40
CA SER A 124 -16.38 5.43 -6.61
C SER A 124 -16.55 6.96 -6.64
N THR A 125 -17.59 7.49 -7.28
CA THR A 125 -17.76 8.95 -7.43
C THR A 125 -18.78 9.52 -6.44
N PRO A 126 -18.40 10.49 -5.59
CA PRO A 126 -19.30 11.14 -4.62
C PRO A 126 -20.51 11.85 -5.27
N PRO A 127 -21.61 12.06 -4.52
CA PRO A 127 -22.76 12.80 -5.00
C PRO A 127 -22.47 14.29 -5.21
N ARG A 128 -23.18 14.92 -6.16
CA ARG A 128 -23.10 16.36 -6.48
C ARG A 128 -24.22 17.19 -5.85
N LEU A 129 -24.95 16.59 -4.90
CA LEU A 129 -26.01 17.23 -4.13
C LEU A 129 -25.53 18.51 -3.43
N GLY A 130 -26.29 19.59 -3.58
CA GLY A 130 -25.95 20.92 -3.06
C GLY A 130 -25.01 21.72 -3.97
N GLY A 131 -24.74 21.21 -5.18
CA GLY A 131 -23.80 21.80 -6.13
C GLY A 131 -22.36 21.38 -5.88
N MET A 132 -21.52 21.59 -6.89
CA MET A 132 -20.09 21.28 -6.82
C MET A 132 -19.28 22.56 -6.61
N PRO A 133 -18.53 22.67 -5.50
CA PRO A 133 -17.51 23.71 -5.39
C PRO A 133 -16.35 23.40 -6.33
N THR A 134 -15.56 24.43 -6.68
CA THR A 134 -14.26 24.20 -7.31
C THR A 134 -13.38 23.38 -6.37
N PRO A 135 -12.78 22.26 -6.85
CA PRO A 135 -11.98 21.39 -6.00
C PRO A 135 -10.68 22.07 -5.53
N PRO A 136 -10.13 21.67 -4.37
CA PRO A 136 -8.81 22.12 -3.94
C PRO A 136 -7.72 21.66 -4.92
N PHE A 137 -6.59 22.36 -4.97
CA PHE A 137 -5.54 22.11 -5.98
C PHE A 137 -5.03 20.66 -6.00
N GLU A 138 -4.95 19.99 -4.85
CA GLU A 138 -4.56 18.58 -4.79
C GLU A 138 -5.55 17.67 -5.54
N GLN A 139 -6.85 17.90 -5.37
CA GLN A 139 -7.89 17.15 -6.07
C GLN A 139 -7.94 17.56 -7.56
N THR A 140 -7.74 18.84 -7.86
CA THR A 140 -7.61 19.37 -9.22
C THR A 140 -6.47 18.68 -9.99
N GLN A 141 -5.35 18.35 -9.34
CA GLN A 141 -4.24 17.61 -9.96
C GLN A 141 -4.66 16.18 -10.35
N ARG A 142 -5.43 15.49 -9.51
CA ARG A 142 -6.02 14.17 -9.83
C ARG A 142 -7.04 14.27 -10.96
N GLN A 143 -7.72 15.40 -11.04
CA GLN A 143 -8.73 15.74 -12.05
C GLN A 143 -8.18 16.58 -13.21
N TRP A 144 -6.86 16.52 -13.47
CA TRP A 144 -6.19 17.35 -14.48
C TRP A 144 -6.88 17.31 -15.85
N TYR A 145 -7.45 16.14 -16.18
CA TYR A 145 -8.10 15.85 -17.45
C TYR A 145 -9.36 16.71 -17.68
N HIS A 146 -10.02 17.19 -16.62
CA HIS A 146 -11.17 18.09 -16.72
C HIS A 146 -10.75 19.41 -17.37
N TRP A 147 -9.66 19.99 -16.88
CA TRP A 147 -9.11 21.26 -17.37
C TRP A 147 -8.44 21.11 -18.71
N PHE A 148 -7.78 19.97 -18.94
CA PHE A 148 -7.23 19.65 -20.25
C PHE A 148 -8.31 19.66 -21.33
N MET A 149 -9.41 18.93 -21.12
CA MET A 149 -10.54 18.87 -22.05
C MET A 149 -11.28 20.19 -22.23
N ALA A 150 -11.23 21.09 -21.25
CA ALA A 150 -11.78 22.44 -21.40
C ALA A 150 -11.05 23.25 -22.49
N THR A 151 -9.77 22.99 -22.73
CA THR A 151 -9.02 23.67 -23.79
C THR A 151 -9.34 23.14 -25.19
N ALA A 152 -9.22 23.99 -26.21
CA ALA A 152 -9.36 23.57 -27.61
C ALA A 152 -8.34 22.49 -28.01
N ARG A 153 -7.07 22.64 -27.58
CA ARG A 153 -6.00 21.65 -27.85
C ARG A 153 -6.22 20.33 -27.14
N GLY A 154 -6.71 20.36 -25.91
CA GLY A 154 -7.03 19.13 -25.18
C GLY A 154 -8.19 18.38 -25.81
N ALA A 155 -9.22 19.09 -26.31
CA ALA A 155 -10.25 18.46 -27.13
C ALA A 155 -9.69 17.79 -28.38
N GLU A 156 -8.88 18.51 -29.16
CA GLU A 156 -8.22 17.94 -30.35
C GLU A 156 -7.42 16.68 -30.01
N ALA A 157 -6.67 16.70 -28.90
CA ALA A 157 -5.90 15.55 -28.44
C ALA A 157 -6.79 14.35 -28.07
N VAL A 158 -7.92 14.59 -27.40
CA VAL A 158 -8.88 13.53 -27.06
C VAL A 158 -9.55 12.95 -28.31
N HIS A 159 -9.86 13.78 -29.32
CA HIS A 159 -10.35 13.29 -30.62
C HIS A 159 -9.30 12.42 -31.33
N ALA A 160 -8.04 12.85 -31.31
CA ALA A 160 -6.95 12.21 -32.02
C ALA A 160 -6.56 10.85 -31.41
N ASP A 161 -6.57 10.71 -30.08
CA ASP A 161 -6.18 9.46 -29.40
C ASP A 161 -7.07 9.14 -28.20
N ARG A 162 -8.31 8.70 -28.50
CA ARG A 162 -9.30 8.30 -27.50
C ARG A 162 -8.83 7.13 -26.65
N ARG A 163 -8.17 6.15 -27.27
CA ARG A 163 -7.73 4.92 -26.60
C ARG A 163 -6.52 5.18 -25.70
N GLY A 164 -5.52 5.91 -26.16
CA GLY A 164 -4.39 6.29 -25.31
C GLY A 164 -4.82 7.18 -24.14
N PHE A 165 -5.73 8.12 -24.38
CA PHE A 165 -6.28 8.98 -23.33
C PHE A 165 -7.02 8.19 -22.24
N THR A 166 -7.86 7.25 -22.64
CA THR A 166 -8.63 6.41 -21.70
C THR A 166 -7.78 5.35 -21.02
N HIS A 167 -6.79 4.78 -21.72
CA HIS A 167 -5.82 3.83 -21.16
C HIS A 167 -5.04 4.46 -20.01
N LEU A 168 -4.57 5.70 -20.19
CA LEU A 168 -3.87 6.45 -19.15
C LEU A 168 -4.71 6.57 -17.86
N HIS A 169 -6.02 6.69 -17.97
CA HIS A 169 -6.91 6.74 -16.80
C HIS A 169 -7.10 5.37 -16.16
N TRP A 170 -7.22 4.30 -16.96
CA TRP A 170 -7.20 2.94 -16.42
C TRP A 170 -5.91 2.68 -15.63
N VAL A 171 -4.75 3.10 -16.14
CA VAL A 171 -3.48 2.97 -15.43
C VAL A 171 -3.44 3.78 -14.12
N ASN A 172 -3.95 5.00 -14.13
CA ASN A 172 -3.76 5.93 -13.01
C ASN A 172 -4.82 5.83 -11.91
N TRP A 173 -6.01 5.33 -12.22
CA TRP A 173 -7.15 5.40 -11.29
C TRP A 173 -7.30 4.17 -10.40
N SER A 174 -6.54 3.11 -10.68
CA SER A 174 -6.58 1.87 -9.90
C SER A 174 -5.18 1.26 -9.73
N PRO A 175 -4.96 0.38 -8.72
CA PRO A 175 -3.66 -0.17 -8.40
C PRO A 175 -2.96 -0.87 -9.59
N PRO A 176 -1.62 -0.76 -9.72
CA PRO A 176 -0.90 -1.43 -10.81
C PRO A 176 -1.24 -2.93 -10.92
N GLY A 177 -1.52 -3.40 -12.15
CA GLY A 177 -1.85 -4.80 -12.43
C GLY A 177 -3.31 -5.19 -12.22
N TRP A 178 -4.23 -4.23 -12.04
CA TRP A 178 -5.65 -4.50 -11.87
C TRP A 178 -6.37 -4.96 -13.16
N PHE A 179 -5.81 -4.63 -14.34
CA PHE A 179 -6.32 -5.04 -15.66
C PHE A 179 -5.20 -5.60 -16.54
N ASP A 180 -5.60 -6.35 -17.57
CA ASP A 180 -4.73 -6.73 -18.70
C ASP A 180 -5.16 -6.00 -19.98
N GLU A 181 -4.21 -5.86 -20.92
CA GLU A 181 -4.45 -5.13 -22.16
C GLU A 181 -5.56 -5.75 -23.02
N VAL A 182 -5.79 -7.06 -22.93
CA VAL A 182 -6.89 -7.73 -23.64
C VAL A 182 -8.24 -7.24 -23.13
N THR A 183 -8.37 -7.08 -21.81
CA THR A 183 -9.56 -6.55 -21.15
C THR A 183 -9.76 -5.09 -21.53
N PHE A 184 -8.70 -4.28 -21.48
CA PHE A 184 -8.79 -2.88 -21.89
C PHE A 184 -9.17 -2.77 -23.38
N ASP A 185 -8.50 -3.48 -24.27
CA ASP A 185 -8.78 -3.45 -25.72
C ASP A 185 -10.23 -3.84 -26.05
N ARG A 186 -10.82 -4.75 -25.26
CA ARG A 186 -12.24 -5.09 -25.39
C ARG A 186 -13.14 -3.91 -25.05
N VAL A 187 -12.88 -3.24 -23.93
CA VAL A 187 -13.63 -2.05 -23.48
C VAL A 187 -13.40 -0.87 -24.40
N ALA A 188 -12.16 -0.67 -24.86
CA ALA A 188 -11.76 0.45 -25.68
C ALA A 188 -12.47 0.51 -27.04
N ARG A 189 -12.99 -0.62 -27.54
CA ARG A 189 -13.88 -0.65 -28.72
C ARG A 189 -15.14 0.17 -28.53
N SER A 190 -15.60 0.30 -27.28
CA SER A 190 -16.74 1.15 -26.93
C SER A 190 -16.45 2.63 -27.23
N PHE A 191 -15.19 3.05 -27.14
CA PHE A 191 -14.74 4.42 -27.38
C PHE A 191 -14.52 4.73 -28.87
N ASP A 192 -14.58 3.71 -29.74
CA ASP A 192 -14.58 3.88 -31.19
C ASP A 192 -15.93 4.44 -31.70
N ASN A 193 -16.95 4.51 -30.84
CA ASN A 193 -18.21 5.17 -31.16
C ASN A 193 -17.94 6.60 -31.69
N PRO A 194 -18.55 6.99 -32.83
CA PRO A 194 -18.27 8.28 -33.46
C PRO A 194 -18.55 9.47 -32.54
N ASP A 195 -19.56 9.37 -31.68
CA ASP A 195 -20.00 10.43 -30.77
C ASP A 195 -19.21 10.45 -29.45
N TRP A 196 -18.36 9.46 -29.18
CA TRP A 196 -17.71 9.27 -27.87
C TRP A 196 -16.93 10.50 -27.39
N ALA A 197 -16.13 11.06 -28.30
CA ALA A 197 -15.26 12.20 -27.97
C ALA A 197 -16.10 13.43 -27.63
N ASP A 198 -17.12 13.75 -28.43
CA ASP A 198 -17.97 14.92 -28.20
C ASP A 198 -18.80 14.78 -26.92
N VAL A 199 -19.38 13.60 -26.66
CA VAL A 199 -20.08 13.30 -25.41
C VAL A 199 -19.14 13.42 -24.20
N THR A 200 -17.92 12.89 -24.32
CA THR A 200 -16.86 12.99 -23.29
C THR A 200 -16.52 14.45 -23.00
N LEU A 201 -16.19 15.22 -24.03
CA LEU A 201 -15.81 16.62 -23.90
C LEU A 201 -16.95 17.45 -23.31
N HIS A 202 -18.18 17.23 -23.79
CA HIS A 202 -19.34 17.93 -23.25
C HIS A 202 -19.54 17.62 -21.76
N SER A 203 -19.42 16.36 -21.31
CA SER A 203 -19.61 16.00 -19.91
C SER A 203 -18.72 16.78 -18.96
N TYR A 204 -17.45 16.99 -19.33
CA TYR A 204 -16.48 17.69 -18.50
C TYR A 204 -16.53 19.21 -18.69
N ARG A 205 -16.80 19.72 -19.89
CA ARG A 205 -16.93 21.15 -20.13
C ARG A 205 -18.19 21.73 -19.49
N ALA A 206 -19.34 21.11 -19.69
CA ALA A 206 -20.60 21.57 -19.09
C ALA A 206 -20.54 21.53 -17.56
N ARG A 207 -19.79 20.58 -16.97
CA ARG A 207 -19.54 20.48 -15.52
C ARG A 207 -18.95 21.75 -14.91
N TRP A 208 -18.16 22.48 -15.69
CA TRP A 208 -17.41 23.66 -15.26
C TRP A 208 -17.87 24.95 -15.97
N GLY A 209 -18.99 24.91 -16.69
CA GLY A 209 -19.53 26.07 -17.40
C GLY A 209 -18.81 26.42 -18.70
N GLU A 210 -18.00 25.51 -19.24
CA GLU A 210 -17.18 25.70 -20.46
C GLU A 210 -17.86 25.12 -21.73
N ALA A 211 -19.13 24.71 -21.62
CA ALA A 211 -19.96 24.33 -22.76
C ALA A 211 -21.42 24.69 -22.47
N GLU A 212 -22.19 24.92 -23.53
CA GLU A 212 -23.64 25.12 -23.43
C GLU A 212 -24.31 23.88 -22.84
N ALA A 213 -25.17 24.08 -21.85
CA ALA A 213 -26.01 23.02 -21.32
C ALA A 213 -27.18 22.75 -22.28
N ASP A 214 -27.60 21.49 -22.40
CA ASP A 214 -28.85 21.15 -23.09
C ASP A 214 -30.02 21.74 -22.29
N PRO A 215 -30.89 22.58 -22.87
CA PRO A 215 -32.03 23.15 -22.14
C PRO A 215 -32.93 22.10 -21.49
N ARG A 216 -32.97 20.87 -22.05
CA ARG A 216 -33.74 19.76 -21.49
C ARG A 216 -33.19 19.25 -20.17
N SER A 217 -31.90 19.47 -19.88
CA SER A 217 -31.27 19.05 -18.62
C SER A 217 -31.34 20.09 -17.50
N ALA A 218 -31.60 21.36 -17.83
CA ALA A 218 -31.52 22.47 -16.88
C ALA A 218 -32.38 22.25 -15.62
N TRP A 219 -33.64 21.81 -15.79
CA TRP A 219 -34.54 21.60 -14.66
C TRP A 219 -33.99 20.57 -13.65
N LEU A 220 -33.34 19.51 -14.14
CA LEU A 220 -32.83 18.43 -13.30
C LEU A 220 -31.49 18.83 -12.67
N GLU A 221 -30.64 19.52 -13.41
CA GLU A 221 -29.39 20.06 -12.88
C GLU A 221 -29.64 21.05 -11.74
N ASP A 222 -30.59 21.96 -11.93
CA ASP A 222 -30.97 22.93 -10.89
C ASP A 222 -31.60 22.24 -9.68
N LYS A 223 -32.42 21.20 -9.90
CA LYS A 223 -32.98 20.39 -8.82
C LYS A 223 -31.91 19.62 -8.05
N VAL A 224 -30.90 19.07 -8.71
CA VAL A 224 -29.75 18.40 -8.07
C VAL A 224 -28.93 19.40 -7.25
N LYS A 225 -28.65 20.59 -7.79
CA LYS A 225 -27.95 21.67 -7.08
C LYS A 225 -28.73 22.13 -5.84
N ALA A 226 -30.07 22.23 -5.94
CA ALA A 226 -30.94 22.64 -4.85
C ALA A 226 -31.13 21.54 -3.78
N THR A 227 -30.95 20.26 -4.14
CA THR A 227 -31.14 19.14 -3.22
C THR A 227 -29.89 18.94 -2.37
N THR A 228 -30.02 19.08 -1.05
CA THR A 228 -28.89 18.91 -0.13
C THR A 228 -28.76 17.50 0.43
N THR A 229 -29.89 16.78 0.58
CA THR A 229 -29.94 15.44 1.15
C THR A 229 -30.96 14.55 0.43
N LEU A 230 -30.72 13.24 0.44
CA LEU A 230 -31.64 12.20 -0.04
C LEU A 230 -32.04 11.24 1.10
N SER A 231 -33.27 10.73 1.07
CA SER A 231 -33.82 9.88 2.15
C SER A 231 -34.02 8.41 1.77
N LEU A 232 -33.79 8.04 0.50
CA LEU A 232 -33.91 6.64 0.07
C LEU A 232 -32.75 5.77 0.61
N PRO A 233 -32.97 4.46 0.82
CA PRO A 233 -31.90 3.53 1.15
C PRO A 233 -30.75 3.60 0.16
N THR A 234 -29.56 3.93 0.65
CA THR A 234 -28.39 4.17 -0.19
C THR A 234 -27.15 3.45 0.30
N LEU A 235 -26.41 2.87 -0.65
CA LEU A 235 -25.09 2.29 -0.40
C LEU A 235 -24.04 3.05 -1.20
N TYR A 236 -22.99 3.54 -0.54
CA TYR A 236 -21.83 4.10 -1.23
C TYR A 236 -20.65 3.15 -1.13
N ILE A 237 -20.13 2.67 -2.26
CA ILE A 237 -18.99 1.75 -2.34
C ILE A 237 -17.79 2.50 -2.94
N HIS A 238 -16.64 2.40 -2.29
CA HIS A 238 -15.45 3.15 -2.68
C HIS A 238 -14.18 2.35 -2.40
N GLY A 239 -13.23 2.34 -3.32
CA GLY A 239 -11.94 1.68 -3.16
C GLY A 239 -10.93 2.52 -2.39
N ASP A 240 -10.21 1.95 -1.42
CA ASP A 240 -9.22 2.72 -0.64
C ASP A 240 -7.96 3.10 -1.42
N ALA A 241 -7.80 2.57 -2.63
CA ALA A 241 -6.72 2.86 -3.56
C ALA A 241 -7.21 3.59 -4.83
N ASP A 242 -8.39 4.23 -4.79
CA ASP A 242 -8.91 5.03 -5.89
C ASP A 242 -8.00 6.23 -6.17
N GLY A 243 -7.41 6.24 -7.37
CA GLY A 243 -6.42 7.23 -7.79
C GLY A 243 -7.00 8.59 -8.13
N VAL A 244 -8.30 8.68 -8.44
CA VAL A 244 -8.97 9.93 -8.86
C VAL A 244 -9.83 10.52 -7.75
N ASN A 245 -10.53 9.69 -6.99
CA ASN A 245 -11.32 10.10 -5.84
C ASN A 245 -10.77 9.36 -4.61
N PRO A 246 -9.75 9.89 -3.91
CA PRO A 246 -9.22 9.21 -2.73
C PRO A 246 -10.24 9.15 -1.58
N PRO A 247 -10.03 8.33 -0.52
CA PRO A 247 -10.96 8.19 0.60
C PRO A 247 -11.34 9.49 1.32
N SER A 248 -10.49 10.52 1.24
CA SER A 248 -10.81 11.86 1.75
C SER A 248 -12.04 12.48 1.07
N THR A 249 -12.24 12.23 -0.22
CA THR A 249 -13.42 12.71 -0.97
C THR A 249 -14.72 12.06 -0.48
N ALA A 250 -14.63 10.85 0.08
CA ALA A 250 -15.76 10.09 0.61
C ALA A 250 -16.20 10.51 2.03
N GLN A 251 -15.43 11.36 2.72
CA GLN A 251 -15.71 11.73 4.12
C GLN A 251 -17.03 12.48 4.30
N HIS A 252 -17.43 13.26 3.30
CA HIS A 252 -18.61 14.13 3.36
C HIS A 252 -19.87 13.46 2.82
N VAL A 253 -19.73 12.27 2.22
CA VAL A 253 -20.82 11.53 1.58
C VAL A 253 -21.93 11.15 2.57
N PRO A 254 -21.64 10.64 3.78
CA PRO A 254 -22.70 10.27 4.72
C PRO A 254 -23.65 11.44 5.06
N ALA A 255 -23.13 12.67 5.13
CA ALA A 255 -23.93 13.87 5.43
C ALA A 255 -24.93 14.23 4.32
N LYS A 256 -24.84 13.60 3.14
CA LYS A 256 -25.76 13.80 2.01
C LYS A 256 -26.98 12.87 2.06
N PHE A 257 -27.06 11.98 3.05
CA PHE A 257 -28.15 11.01 3.16
C PHE A 257 -28.80 11.10 4.55
N ALA A 258 -30.12 11.29 4.56
CA ALA A 258 -30.94 11.33 5.77
C ALA A 258 -31.67 10.01 6.04
N GLY A 259 -31.70 9.10 5.06
CA GLY A 259 -32.28 7.76 5.17
C GLY A 259 -31.26 6.68 5.53
N PRO A 260 -31.65 5.40 5.48
CA PRO A 260 -30.72 4.29 5.67
C PRO A 260 -29.54 4.40 4.71
N PHE A 261 -28.34 4.46 5.27
CA PHE A 261 -27.12 4.68 4.52
C PHE A 261 -26.01 3.79 5.07
N ALA A 262 -25.20 3.25 4.17
CA ALA A 262 -23.91 2.68 4.53
C ALA A 262 -22.84 3.07 3.53
N ARG A 263 -21.62 3.23 4.05
CA ARG A 263 -20.40 3.35 3.26
C ARG A 263 -19.58 2.06 3.35
N ILE A 264 -19.26 1.52 2.19
CA ILE A 264 -18.36 0.39 2.03
C ILE A 264 -17.02 0.90 1.50
N THR A 265 -15.96 0.71 2.28
CA THR A 265 -14.59 0.95 1.83
C THR A 265 -13.97 -0.39 1.45
N MET A 266 -13.62 -0.56 0.18
CA MET A 266 -13.04 -1.79 -0.36
C MET A 266 -11.52 -1.71 -0.35
N THR A 267 -10.87 -2.61 0.38
CA THR A 267 -9.41 -2.61 0.52
C THR A 267 -8.71 -3.11 -0.73
N ALA A 268 -7.66 -2.40 -1.14
CA ALA A 268 -6.83 -2.66 -2.32
C ALA A 268 -7.61 -2.61 -3.65
N VAL A 269 -8.74 -1.90 -3.65
CA VAL A 269 -9.56 -1.65 -4.83
C VAL A 269 -9.42 -0.16 -5.17
N GLY A 270 -9.30 0.12 -6.45
CA GLY A 270 -9.25 1.46 -7.02
C GLY A 270 -10.61 1.96 -7.46
N HIS A 271 -10.62 2.64 -8.60
CA HIS A 271 -11.78 3.35 -9.12
C HIS A 271 -12.82 2.46 -9.79
N PHE A 272 -12.54 1.19 -10.14
CA PHE A 272 -13.47 0.27 -10.81
C PHE A 272 -13.86 -0.95 -9.93
N PRO A 273 -14.44 -0.77 -8.72
CA PRO A 273 -14.76 -1.87 -7.80
C PRO A 273 -15.49 -3.07 -8.41
N GLN A 274 -16.42 -2.82 -9.33
CA GLN A 274 -17.21 -3.84 -10.00
C GLN A 274 -16.41 -4.69 -11.00
N ARG A 275 -15.29 -4.17 -11.52
CA ARG A 275 -14.34 -4.95 -12.34
C ARG A 275 -13.29 -5.62 -11.47
N GLU A 276 -12.79 -4.89 -10.48
CA GLU A 276 -11.65 -5.30 -9.66
C GLU A 276 -12.01 -6.35 -8.60
N ASN A 277 -13.21 -6.27 -8.02
CA ASN A 277 -13.74 -7.25 -7.09
C ASN A 277 -15.26 -7.44 -7.25
N PRO A 278 -15.72 -7.98 -8.40
CA PRO A 278 -17.13 -8.12 -8.72
C PRO A 278 -17.90 -8.91 -7.67
N GLN A 279 -17.28 -9.92 -7.10
CA GLN A 279 -17.92 -10.82 -6.13
C GLN A 279 -18.24 -10.10 -4.81
N ALA A 280 -17.44 -9.11 -4.42
CA ALA A 280 -17.74 -8.30 -3.25
C ALA A 280 -18.80 -7.25 -3.53
N VAL A 281 -18.71 -6.60 -4.69
CA VAL A 281 -19.76 -5.70 -5.16
C VAL A 281 -21.10 -6.41 -5.19
N VAL A 282 -21.20 -7.62 -5.75
CA VAL A 282 -22.43 -8.44 -5.71
C VAL A 282 -22.97 -8.62 -4.30
N ARG A 283 -22.15 -9.04 -3.32
CA ARG A 283 -22.62 -9.23 -1.93
C ARG A 283 -23.19 -7.95 -1.33
N HIS A 284 -22.51 -6.82 -1.56
CA HIS A 284 -22.91 -5.51 -1.04
C HIS A 284 -24.19 -5.01 -1.72
N LEU A 285 -24.29 -5.16 -3.05
CA LEU A 285 -25.50 -4.84 -3.79
C LEU A 285 -26.68 -5.73 -3.36
N LEU A 286 -26.49 -7.02 -3.11
CA LEU A 286 -27.55 -7.89 -2.61
C LEU A 286 -27.99 -7.51 -1.19
N THR A 287 -27.06 -7.07 -0.34
CA THR A 287 -27.41 -6.54 0.99
C THR A 287 -28.33 -5.33 0.86
N LEU A 288 -28.05 -4.43 -0.09
CA LEU A 288 -28.92 -3.28 -0.36
C LEU A 288 -30.24 -3.68 -1.03
N PHE A 289 -30.24 -4.49 -2.07
CA PHE A 289 -31.40 -4.69 -2.95
C PHE A 289 -32.31 -5.82 -2.50
N ALA A 290 -31.75 -6.94 -2.02
CA ALA A 290 -32.53 -8.08 -1.51
C ALA A 290 -32.73 -8.02 0.02
N GLY A 291 -31.82 -7.34 0.74
CA GLY A 291 -31.86 -7.24 2.20
C GLY A 291 -32.84 -6.20 2.76
N ALA A 292 -32.86 -6.07 4.09
CA ALA A 292 -33.61 -5.02 4.77
C ALA A 292 -32.77 -3.72 4.83
N PRO A 293 -33.28 -2.56 4.39
CA PRO A 293 -32.54 -1.28 4.43
C PRO A 293 -31.94 -0.91 5.78
N ALA A 294 -32.60 -1.28 6.88
CA ALA A 294 -32.13 -1.00 8.24
C ALA A 294 -30.87 -1.80 8.64
N ALA A 295 -30.51 -2.83 7.87
CA ALA A 295 -29.31 -3.65 8.11
C ALA A 295 -28.06 -3.09 7.43
N LEU A 296 -28.17 -1.96 6.72
CA LEU A 296 -27.03 -1.28 6.13
C LEU A 296 -26.09 -0.78 7.23
N THR A 297 -24.83 -1.20 7.17
CA THR A 297 -23.78 -0.78 8.10
C THR A 297 -22.50 -0.43 7.37
N ASP A 298 -21.84 0.64 7.82
CA ASP A 298 -20.50 0.98 7.35
C ASP A 298 -19.55 -0.22 7.51
N THR A 299 -18.84 -0.57 6.44
CA THR A 299 -18.02 -1.78 6.39
C THR A 299 -16.72 -1.52 5.65
N ILE A 300 -15.62 -2.08 6.18
CA ILE A 300 -14.37 -2.21 5.43
C ILE A 300 -14.36 -3.61 4.80
N ASP A 301 -14.57 -3.71 3.49
CA ASP A 301 -14.55 -4.98 2.78
C ASP A 301 -13.11 -5.38 2.43
N ARG A 302 -12.66 -6.47 3.03
CA ARG A 302 -11.33 -7.07 2.81
C ARG A 302 -11.40 -8.35 1.99
N SER A 303 -12.48 -8.57 1.24
CA SER A 303 -12.70 -9.87 0.61
C SER A 303 -11.77 -10.15 -0.56
N LEU A 304 -11.28 -9.12 -1.27
CA LEU A 304 -10.25 -9.29 -2.30
C LEU A 304 -8.96 -9.84 -1.69
N THR A 305 -8.64 -9.41 -0.46
CA THR A 305 -7.47 -9.87 0.29
C THR A 305 -7.73 -11.20 0.99
N MET A 306 -8.96 -11.48 1.43
CA MET A 306 -9.35 -12.76 2.05
C MET A 306 -9.57 -13.91 1.06
N LYS A 307 -9.93 -13.67 -0.22
CA LYS A 307 -10.09 -14.76 -1.21
C LYS A 307 -8.77 -15.45 -1.60
N LYS A 308 -7.62 -14.82 -1.34
CA LYS A 308 -6.31 -15.48 -1.41
C LYS A 308 -5.94 -16.27 -0.14
N ALA A 309 -6.78 -16.19 0.90
CA ALA A 309 -6.65 -16.90 2.16
C ALA A 309 -7.88 -17.80 2.41
N ALA A 310 -8.04 -18.88 1.64
CA ALA A 310 -8.96 -19.94 2.05
C ALA A 310 -8.34 -20.74 3.22
N PRO A 311 -9.10 -21.05 4.28
CA PRO A 311 -8.59 -21.74 5.47
C PRO A 311 -8.55 -23.26 5.25
N TYR A 312 -7.44 -23.89 5.65
CA TYR A 312 -7.40 -25.33 5.95
C TYR A 312 -8.32 -25.60 7.14
N ALA A 313 -9.55 -26.04 6.89
CA ALA A 313 -10.41 -26.63 7.91
C ALA A 313 -10.24 -28.16 7.89
N ALA A 314 -9.89 -28.69 9.05
CA ALA A 314 -9.61 -30.10 9.30
C ALA A 314 -10.82 -31.00 9.01
N GLY A 315 -10.57 -32.08 8.27
CA GLY A 315 -11.41 -33.28 8.23
C GLY A 315 -10.58 -34.46 8.74
N ILE A 316 -10.91 -34.93 9.96
CA ILE A 316 -10.32 -36.09 10.61
C ILE A 316 -10.84 -37.39 9.97
N ALA A 317 -9.95 -38.38 9.92
CA ALA A 317 -10.13 -39.84 9.79
C ALA A 317 -10.34 -40.47 8.40
N ALA A 318 -9.27 -41.10 7.90
CA ALA A 318 -9.31 -42.52 7.56
C ALA A 318 -7.90 -43.14 7.73
N ILE A 319 -7.86 -44.17 8.57
CA ILE A 319 -6.72 -45.04 8.90
C ILE A 319 -6.37 -45.91 7.69
N GLY A 320 -5.08 -46.14 7.43
CA GLY A 320 -4.62 -47.26 6.60
C GLY A 320 -3.18 -47.15 6.14
N LEU A 321 -2.31 -47.99 6.74
CA LEU A 321 -1.02 -48.53 6.30
C LEU A 321 -0.40 -47.93 5.01
N VAL A 322 0.86 -47.50 4.98
CA VAL A 322 2.03 -48.39 4.94
C VAL A 322 3.24 -47.74 5.63
N ALA A 323 3.80 -48.47 6.60
CA ALA A 323 5.13 -48.25 7.15
C ALA A 323 6.21 -48.88 6.25
N ALA A 324 7.44 -48.36 6.41
CA ALA A 324 8.72 -48.95 6.00
C ALA A 324 9.28 -48.57 4.62
N ALA A 325 10.00 -47.45 4.57
CA ALA A 325 11.34 -47.28 3.99
C ALA A 325 11.66 -45.76 4.02
N ALA A 326 12.72 -45.22 4.61
CA ALA A 326 13.93 -45.81 5.11
C ALA A 326 14.46 -44.92 6.25
N ALA A 327 14.72 -45.58 7.39
CA ALA A 327 15.70 -45.11 8.36
C ALA A 327 17.05 -45.04 7.64
N GLY A 328 17.63 -43.85 7.52
CA GLY A 328 18.85 -43.71 6.75
C GLY A 328 19.52 -42.34 6.69
N VAL A 329 19.19 -41.36 7.53
CA VAL A 329 20.14 -40.28 7.89
C VAL A 329 19.79 -39.77 9.31
N ALA A 330 20.02 -40.62 10.31
CA ALA A 330 20.11 -40.18 11.69
C ALA A 330 21.59 -39.98 12.02
N HIS A 331 22.10 -38.75 11.85
CA HIS A 331 23.24 -38.22 12.59
C HIS A 331 23.18 -36.69 12.59
N ALA A 332 23.34 -36.12 13.79
CA ALA A 332 23.34 -34.70 14.13
C ALA A 332 21.99 -33.96 14.20
N GLN A 333 21.10 -34.39 15.10
CA GLN A 333 20.23 -33.43 15.81
C GLN A 333 20.76 -33.25 17.23
N GLY A 334 21.76 -32.37 17.35
CA GLY A 334 22.08 -31.74 18.62
C GLY A 334 20.87 -30.94 19.09
N ARG A 335 20.61 -30.97 20.41
CA ARG A 335 19.53 -30.22 21.08
C ARG A 335 19.39 -28.81 20.48
N SER A 336 18.33 -28.59 19.70
CA SER A 336 17.97 -27.27 19.18
C SER A 336 17.84 -26.29 20.35
N ALA A 337 18.59 -25.19 20.30
CA ALA A 337 18.43 -24.08 21.22
C ALA A 337 16.96 -23.61 21.19
N GLN A 338 16.28 -23.60 22.33
CA GLN A 338 14.86 -23.21 22.39
C GLN A 338 14.70 -21.72 22.06
N LEU A 339 14.14 -21.43 20.89
CA LEU A 339 13.70 -20.08 20.53
C LEU A 339 12.46 -19.72 21.35
N THR A 340 12.57 -18.66 22.15
CA THR A 340 11.52 -18.18 23.08
C THR A 340 10.90 -16.90 22.53
N GLN A 341 9.58 -16.82 22.46
CA GLN A 341 8.89 -15.58 22.09
C GLN A 341 8.86 -14.65 23.30
N VAL A 342 9.40 -13.44 23.13
CA VAL A 342 9.50 -12.41 24.18
C VAL A 342 8.29 -11.47 24.11
N ALA A 343 7.90 -11.06 22.90
CA ALA A 343 6.78 -10.16 22.66
C ALA A 343 6.22 -10.36 21.25
N GLN A 344 4.99 -9.90 21.04
CA GLN A 344 4.36 -9.78 19.73
C GLN A 344 3.82 -8.37 19.58
N PHE A 345 3.91 -7.84 18.38
CA PHE A 345 3.49 -6.48 18.05
C PHE A 345 2.45 -6.51 16.94
N ASP A 346 1.56 -5.52 16.92
CA ASP A 346 0.55 -5.39 15.86
C ASP A 346 1.09 -4.67 14.61
N HIS A 347 2.29 -4.09 14.71
CA HIS A 347 3.00 -3.34 13.68
C HIS A 347 4.36 -3.96 13.38
N GLN A 348 4.91 -3.68 12.21
CA GLN A 348 6.19 -4.21 11.78
C GLN A 348 7.34 -3.67 12.63
N ALA A 349 8.04 -4.56 13.32
CA ALA A 349 9.21 -4.23 14.13
C ALA A 349 10.49 -4.60 13.38
N THR A 350 11.43 -3.67 13.28
CA THR A 350 12.75 -3.93 12.68
C THR A 350 13.83 -4.04 13.72
N GLY A 351 14.05 -3.02 14.55
CA GLY A 351 15.12 -3.01 15.54
C GLY A 351 14.70 -3.46 16.94
N VAL A 352 15.67 -4.01 17.67
CA VAL A 352 15.58 -4.30 19.11
C VAL A 352 16.85 -3.79 19.80
N ALA A 353 16.68 -3.23 21.00
CA ALA A 353 17.78 -2.87 21.88
C ALA A 353 17.56 -3.44 23.26
N VAL A 354 18.57 -4.09 23.83
CA VAL A 354 18.59 -4.53 25.23
C VAL A 354 19.75 -3.86 25.95
N THR A 355 19.44 -3.13 27.02
CA THR A 355 20.43 -2.39 27.81
C THR A 355 21.01 -3.25 28.94
N GLU A 356 22.10 -2.80 29.54
CA GLU A 356 22.80 -3.54 30.60
C GLU A 356 21.98 -3.77 31.87
N ASP A 357 21.04 -2.86 32.16
CA ASP A 357 20.06 -2.97 33.25
C ASP A 357 18.84 -3.83 32.88
N GLY A 358 18.80 -4.38 31.67
CA GLY A 358 17.78 -5.31 31.20
C GLY A 358 16.52 -4.66 30.64
N ARG A 359 16.50 -3.33 30.43
CA ARG A 359 15.41 -2.69 29.68
C ARG A 359 15.49 -3.13 28.22
N ARG A 360 14.32 -3.19 27.58
CA ARG A 360 14.16 -3.67 26.22
C ARG A 360 13.40 -2.63 25.43
N PHE A 361 13.88 -2.33 24.24
CA PHE A 361 13.27 -1.36 23.34
C PHE A 361 13.07 -1.98 21.97
N VAL A 362 12.08 -1.49 21.26
CA VAL A 362 11.74 -1.88 19.89
C VAL A 362 11.41 -0.63 19.08
N ASN A 363 11.71 -0.63 17.79
CA ASN A 363 11.23 0.42 16.88
C ASN A 363 10.36 -0.15 15.76
N PHE A 364 9.52 0.74 15.23
CA PHE A 364 8.58 0.49 14.17
C PHE A 364 8.77 1.57 13.09
N PRO A 365 9.33 1.25 11.91
CA PRO A 365 9.41 2.19 10.82
C PRO A 365 8.03 2.45 10.22
N ARG A 366 7.79 3.66 9.71
CA ARG A 366 6.56 4.03 8.99
C ARG A 366 6.68 3.64 7.51
N TRP A 367 6.89 2.35 7.25
CA TRP A 367 7.02 1.81 5.89
C TRP A 367 5.67 1.58 5.23
N THR A 368 4.92 0.60 5.71
CA THR A 368 3.67 0.18 5.08
C THR A 368 2.44 0.73 5.79
N ASP A 369 2.55 1.13 7.05
CA ASP A 369 1.50 1.74 7.86
C ASP A 369 1.97 2.99 8.62
N ASP A 370 1.00 3.81 9.05
CA ASP A 370 1.25 5.02 9.85
C ASP A 370 1.28 4.67 11.35
N VAL A 371 2.35 4.00 11.77
CA VAL A 371 2.47 3.44 13.14
C VAL A 371 2.31 4.53 14.22
N PRO A 372 1.55 4.24 15.30
CA PRO A 372 1.29 5.22 16.34
C PRO A 372 2.48 5.49 17.26
N ILE A 373 3.42 4.55 17.32
CA ILE A 373 4.64 4.59 18.15
C ILE A 373 5.80 4.16 17.26
N SER A 374 6.82 5.00 17.12
CA SER A 374 8.04 4.66 16.37
C SER A 374 9.09 3.98 17.23
N VAL A 375 9.19 4.36 18.51
CA VAL A 375 10.11 3.75 19.48
C VAL A 375 9.36 3.50 20.77
N ALA A 376 9.45 2.27 21.29
CA ALA A 376 8.81 1.86 22.52
C ALA A 376 9.79 1.14 23.45
N GLU A 377 9.60 1.32 24.75
CA GLU A 377 10.09 0.38 25.75
C GLU A 377 9.08 -0.78 25.87
N VAL A 378 9.60 -2.00 25.83
CA VAL A 378 8.83 -3.24 25.98
C VAL A 378 8.80 -3.62 27.46
N MET A 379 7.64 -3.44 28.07
CA MET A 379 7.42 -3.70 29.49
C MET A 379 7.43 -5.21 29.80
N LYS A 380 7.48 -5.57 31.08
CA LYS A 380 7.57 -6.99 31.51
C LYS A 380 6.36 -7.83 31.10
N ASP A 381 5.19 -7.21 31.01
CA ASP A 381 3.94 -7.83 30.56
C ASP A 381 3.77 -7.84 29.03
N GLY A 382 4.76 -7.33 28.28
CA GLY A 382 4.73 -7.22 26.83
C GLY A 382 4.05 -5.95 26.30
N SER A 383 3.49 -5.10 27.18
CA SER A 383 2.91 -3.82 26.76
C SER A 383 4.00 -2.84 26.28
N LEU A 384 3.59 -1.89 25.43
CA LEU A 384 4.48 -0.89 24.84
C LEU A 384 4.30 0.46 25.51
N ARG A 385 5.41 1.07 25.93
CA ARG A 385 5.44 2.46 26.39
C ARG A 385 6.20 3.31 25.37
N PRO A 386 5.58 4.36 24.78
CA PRO A 386 6.29 5.28 23.89
C PRO A 386 7.55 5.83 24.56
N TYR A 387 8.67 5.79 23.83
CA TYR A 387 9.98 6.20 24.34
C TYR A 387 10.63 7.24 23.40
N PRO A 388 11.29 8.29 23.91
CA PRO A 388 11.41 8.66 25.33
C PRO A 388 10.08 9.10 25.94
N ASP A 389 9.18 9.62 25.11
CA ASP A 389 7.87 10.09 25.51
C ASP A 389 6.87 10.03 24.32
N ALA A 390 5.64 10.45 24.58
CA ALA A 390 4.59 10.54 23.57
C ALA A 390 4.84 11.67 22.56
N LYS A 391 5.57 12.73 22.93
CA LYS A 391 5.86 13.86 22.04
C LYS A 391 6.69 13.36 20.86
N TRP A 392 7.84 12.75 21.10
CA TRP A 392 8.72 12.24 20.04
C TRP A 392 8.03 11.24 19.10
N ASN A 393 7.03 10.50 19.59
CA ASN A 393 6.27 9.50 18.83
C ASN A 393 5.02 10.07 18.12
N SER A 394 4.73 11.36 18.24
CA SER A 394 3.46 11.95 17.78
C SER A 394 3.39 12.31 16.29
N TRP A 395 4.52 12.34 15.59
CA TRP A 395 4.56 12.55 14.14
C TRP A 395 3.80 11.43 13.40
N ARG A 396 3.16 11.76 12.29
CA ARG A 396 2.29 10.86 11.51
C ARG A 396 2.44 11.15 10.02
N ASN A 397 2.42 10.11 9.20
CA ASN A 397 2.37 10.23 7.74
C ASN A 397 1.17 11.09 7.31
N ALA A 398 0.00 10.85 7.91
CA ALA A 398 -1.22 11.58 7.62
C ALA A 398 -1.16 13.09 7.95
N ARG A 399 -0.17 13.52 8.75
CA ARG A 399 -0.01 14.88 9.27
C ARG A 399 1.44 15.37 9.10
N ALA A 400 2.11 14.91 8.05
CA ALA A 400 3.53 15.13 7.82
C ALA A 400 3.95 16.61 7.81
N ASN A 401 3.02 17.52 7.48
CA ASN A 401 3.25 18.97 7.41
C ASN A 401 2.93 19.72 8.71
N GLU A 402 2.41 19.06 9.74
CA GLU A 402 1.98 19.72 10.99
C GLU A 402 3.11 19.83 12.03
N LEU A 403 4.07 18.89 12.01
CA LEU A 403 5.09 18.75 13.04
C LEU A 403 6.50 18.82 12.43
N PRO A 404 7.43 19.62 13.01
CA PRO A 404 8.76 19.80 12.45
C PRO A 404 9.59 18.52 12.57
N VAL A 405 10.01 17.94 11.45
CA VAL A 405 10.69 16.62 11.39
C VAL A 405 11.96 16.48 12.24
N GLY A 406 12.59 17.58 12.66
CA GLY A 406 13.79 17.58 13.51
C GLY A 406 13.52 17.24 14.98
N ASP A 407 12.30 17.48 15.47
CA ASP A 407 11.93 17.34 16.89
C ASP A 407 11.09 16.09 17.19
N TYR A 408 10.89 15.23 16.17
CA TYR A 408 10.02 14.06 16.24
C TYR A 408 10.61 12.89 15.44
N PHE A 409 10.19 11.68 15.77
CA PHE A 409 10.51 10.48 14.99
C PHE A 409 9.62 10.38 13.75
N VAL A 410 10.25 10.32 12.58
CA VAL A 410 9.59 10.28 11.27
C VAL A 410 9.46 8.85 10.76
N CYS A 411 10.56 8.10 10.66
CA CYS A 411 10.54 6.73 10.18
C CYS A 411 11.72 5.94 10.77
N VAL A 412 11.76 5.78 12.10
CA VAL A 412 12.89 5.15 12.80
C VAL A 412 13.19 3.75 12.28
N GLN A 413 14.46 3.51 11.96
CA GLN A 413 14.93 2.25 11.42
C GLN A 413 15.68 1.38 12.43
N SER A 414 16.59 1.99 13.20
CA SER A 414 17.48 1.26 14.11
C SER A 414 17.59 1.98 15.47
N ILE A 415 17.69 1.17 16.53
CA ILE A 415 17.88 1.63 17.91
C ILE A 415 18.99 0.81 18.55
N VAL A 416 19.99 1.48 19.12
CA VAL A 416 21.19 0.78 19.62
C VAL A 416 21.69 1.47 20.91
N PRO A 417 21.90 0.71 22.01
CA PRO A 417 22.54 1.25 23.19
C PRO A 417 24.04 1.41 22.92
N ASP A 418 24.64 2.53 23.34
CA ASP A 418 26.07 2.77 23.11
C ASP A 418 26.99 2.11 24.14
N GLY A 419 26.43 1.55 25.23
CA GLY A 419 27.20 1.03 26.36
C GLY A 419 27.72 2.10 27.32
N HIS A 420 27.35 3.36 27.10
CA HIS A 420 27.73 4.54 27.90
C HIS A 420 26.50 5.22 28.54
N GLY A 421 25.43 4.46 28.75
CA GLY A 421 24.20 4.95 29.38
C GLY A 421 23.22 5.64 28.44
N ASN A 422 23.42 5.57 27.11
CA ASN A 422 22.48 6.15 26.16
C ASN A 422 21.86 5.09 25.24
N LEU A 423 20.63 5.37 24.81
CA LEU A 423 20.03 4.76 23.63
C LEU A 423 20.13 5.73 22.47
N TRP A 424 20.67 5.28 21.35
CA TRP A 424 20.68 6.04 20.11
C TRP A 424 19.57 5.53 19.19
N VAL A 425 18.87 6.47 18.56
CA VAL A 425 17.81 6.22 17.60
C VAL A 425 18.24 6.77 16.24
N LEU A 426 18.29 5.91 15.23
CA LEU A 426 18.56 6.26 13.84
C LEU A 426 17.24 6.40 13.08
N ASP A 427 16.99 7.61 12.58
CA ASP A 427 15.80 7.95 11.81
C ASP A 427 16.22 8.41 10.41
N PRO A 428 16.03 7.58 9.38
CA PRO A 428 16.31 7.95 7.98
C PRO A 428 15.40 9.06 7.44
N GLY A 429 14.25 9.31 8.07
CA GLY A 429 13.32 10.32 7.58
C GLY A 429 12.67 10.00 6.24
N ALA A 430 12.58 8.71 5.87
CA ALA A 430 12.03 8.22 4.60
C ALA A 430 10.78 7.34 4.84
N PRO A 431 9.63 7.94 5.23
CA PRO A 431 8.39 7.18 5.36
C PRO A 431 8.02 6.53 4.02
N GLY A 432 7.37 5.38 4.05
CA GLY A 432 7.09 4.60 2.84
C GLY A 432 8.30 3.85 2.26
N ASN A 433 9.51 4.04 2.82
CA ASN A 433 10.76 3.74 2.14
C ASN A 433 10.86 4.47 0.77
N GLU A 434 10.38 5.72 0.75
CA GLU A 434 10.30 6.57 -0.43
C GLU A 434 11.26 7.77 -0.32
N LYS A 435 10.75 8.99 -0.59
CA LYS A 435 11.52 10.22 -0.57
C LYS A 435 11.94 10.57 0.86
N ILE A 436 13.23 10.87 1.03
CA ILE A 436 13.73 11.45 2.27
C ILE A 436 13.11 12.84 2.45
N LEU A 437 12.46 13.07 3.59
CA LEU A 437 11.96 14.38 3.98
C LEU A 437 13.14 15.28 4.36
N GLU A 438 13.12 16.52 3.86
CA GLU A 438 14.19 17.48 4.11
C GLU A 438 14.38 17.75 5.61
N GLY A 439 15.61 17.64 6.10
CA GLY A 439 15.94 17.82 7.52
C GLY A 439 15.51 16.69 8.45
N ALA A 440 14.90 15.61 7.93
CA ALA A 440 14.45 14.49 8.73
C ALA A 440 15.53 13.46 9.11
N PRO A 441 16.53 13.11 8.24
CA PRO A 441 17.59 12.17 8.59
C PRO A 441 18.37 12.60 9.82
N LYS A 442 18.38 11.77 10.87
CA LYS A 442 19.02 12.14 12.15
C LYS A 442 19.39 10.94 13.03
N LEU A 443 20.34 11.19 13.92
CA LEU A 443 20.60 10.41 15.12
C LEU A 443 20.11 11.15 16.35
N VAL A 444 19.34 10.48 17.21
CA VAL A 444 18.84 11.03 18.47
C VAL A 444 19.43 10.25 19.63
N ARG A 445 20.17 10.93 20.52
CA ARG A 445 20.71 10.36 21.75
C ARG A 445 19.74 10.60 22.90
N ILE A 446 19.36 9.52 23.56
CA ILE A 446 18.48 9.53 24.72
C ILE A 446 19.26 9.01 25.92
N ASP A 447 19.36 9.82 26.97
CA ASP A 447 19.94 9.38 28.24
C ASP A 447 19.00 8.38 28.92
N LEU A 448 19.49 7.17 29.20
CA LEU A 448 18.66 6.09 29.74
C LEU A 448 18.25 6.33 31.21
N ALA A 449 19.02 7.12 31.97
CA ALA A 449 18.74 7.37 33.37
C ALA A 449 17.54 8.34 33.54
N SER A 450 17.51 9.40 32.74
CA SER A 450 16.47 10.43 32.75
C SER A 450 15.34 10.20 31.74
N ASN A 451 15.56 9.33 30.75
CA ASN A 451 14.70 9.14 29.57
C ASN A 451 14.48 10.44 28.78
N THR A 452 15.51 11.30 28.71
CA THR A 452 15.43 12.58 27.98
C THR A 452 16.33 12.58 26.77
N VAL A 453 15.89 13.24 25.70
CA VAL A 453 16.76 13.50 24.54
C VAL A 453 17.83 14.50 24.95
N THR A 454 19.09 14.08 24.84
CA THR A 454 20.25 14.92 25.19
C THR A 454 21.01 15.41 23.98
N LYS A 455 20.75 14.85 22.78
CA LYS A 455 21.36 15.29 21.54
C LYS A 455 20.57 14.84 20.32
N THR A 456 20.52 15.71 19.31
CA THR A 456 20.10 15.37 17.95
C THR A 456 21.21 15.76 16.98
N ILE A 457 21.63 14.84 16.13
CA ILE A 457 22.61 15.06 15.06
C ILE A 457 21.87 14.87 13.74
N LEU A 458 21.70 15.94 12.98
CA LEU A 458 21.14 15.85 11.63
C LEU A 458 22.18 15.29 10.66
N VAL A 459 21.75 14.43 9.74
CA VAL A 459 22.58 13.97 8.63
C VAL A 459 22.28 14.87 7.42
N PRO A 460 23.25 15.68 6.96
CA PRO A 460 23.01 16.67 5.92
C PRO A 460 22.76 16.02 4.56
N GLY A 461 22.11 16.74 3.63
CA GLY A 461 21.67 16.20 2.34
C GLY A 461 22.79 15.84 1.35
N ASP A 462 24.03 16.27 1.61
CA ASP A 462 25.24 15.83 0.90
C ASP A 462 25.79 14.49 1.44
N VAL A 463 25.27 14.03 2.57
CA VAL A 463 25.56 12.72 3.18
C VAL A 463 24.36 11.78 3.07
N ALA A 464 23.15 12.23 3.43
CA ALA A 464 21.89 11.53 3.20
C ALA A 464 21.31 11.95 1.84
N LEU A 465 21.80 11.31 0.78
CA LEU A 465 21.43 11.61 -0.60
C LEU A 465 19.97 11.21 -0.86
N GLN A 466 19.32 11.78 -1.88
CA GLN A 466 18.03 11.23 -2.31
C GLN A 466 18.18 9.78 -2.79
N GLY A 467 17.38 8.88 -2.21
CA GLY A 467 17.50 7.44 -2.39
C GLY A 467 18.42 6.73 -1.39
N THR A 468 19.04 7.46 -0.43
CA THR A 468 19.66 6.88 0.77
C THR A 468 18.61 6.25 1.67
N TYR A 469 18.97 5.16 2.32
CA TYR A 469 18.21 4.63 3.45
C TYR A 469 19.20 4.24 4.55
N LEU A 470 19.31 5.08 5.59
CA LEU A 470 20.24 4.87 6.70
C LEU A 470 19.77 3.66 7.53
N ASN A 471 20.37 2.48 7.34
CA ASN A 471 19.78 1.26 7.88
C ASN A 471 20.17 1.02 9.34
N ASP A 472 21.43 0.64 9.55
CA ASP A 472 21.85 0.07 10.83
C ASP A 472 23.14 0.75 11.32
N ILE A 473 23.33 0.84 12.64
CA ILE A 473 24.43 1.62 13.25
C ILE A 473 25.23 0.84 14.30
N ARG A 474 26.56 0.99 14.31
CA ARG A 474 27.42 0.55 15.41
C ARG A 474 28.36 1.66 15.87
N PHE A 475 28.78 1.58 17.12
CA PHE A 475 29.60 2.61 17.77
C PHE A 475 31.03 2.12 18.00
N SER A 476 31.99 3.03 17.89
CA SER A 476 33.34 2.78 18.39
C SER A 476 33.29 2.55 19.92
N PRO A 477 34.16 1.70 20.49
CA PRO A 477 34.14 1.39 21.93
C PRO A 477 34.28 2.62 22.84
N ASP A 478 34.95 3.67 22.37
CA ASP A 478 35.10 4.95 23.09
C ASP A 478 33.86 5.87 23.00
N GLY A 479 32.81 5.45 22.28
CA GLY A 479 31.56 6.19 22.14
C GLY A 479 31.66 7.46 21.28
N LYS A 480 32.76 7.66 20.53
CA LYS A 480 33.00 8.89 19.77
C LYS A 480 32.54 8.83 18.32
N THR A 481 32.52 7.65 17.72
CA THR A 481 32.21 7.48 16.29
C THR A 481 31.04 6.53 16.10
N GLY A 482 30.09 6.92 15.26
CA GLY A 482 29.05 6.05 14.72
C GLY A 482 29.38 5.62 13.29
N TYR A 483 29.13 4.36 12.97
CA TYR A 483 29.22 3.80 11.62
C TYR A 483 27.84 3.33 11.20
N ILE A 484 27.29 3.91 10.14
CA ILE A 484 25.95 3.63 9.64
C ILE A 484 26.05 3.02 8.25
N THR A 485 25.25 2.01 7.96
CA THR A 485 25.08 1.51 6.59
C THR A 485 24.03 2.31 5.82
N ASP A 486 24.31 2.62 4.56
CA ASP A 486 23.29 3.12 3.63
C ASP A 486 22.84 1.95 2.74
N SER A 487 21.62 1.46 2.99
CA SER A 487 21.02 0.33 2.24
C SER A 487 20.24 0.79 1.01
N GLY A 488 20.27 2.09 0.72
CA GLY A 488 19.57 2.73 -0.37
C GLY A 488 20.11 2.39 -1.77
N THR A 489 19.71 3.19 -2.76
CA THR A 489 20.03 2.94 -4.17
C THR A 489 21.52 3.04 -4.49
N ARG A 490 22.26 3.78 -3.67
CA ARG A 490 23.71 3.93 -3.74
C ARG A 490 24.30 3.67 -2.36
N GLY A 491 24.65 2.42 -2.09
CA GLY A 491 25.16 2.03 -0.79
C GLY A 491 26.51 2.66 -0.43
N ALA A 492 26.71 2.85 0.88
CA ALA A 492 27.90 3.45 1.48
C ALA A 492 28.00 3.07 2.96
N ILE A 493 29.12 3.42 3.59
CA ILE A 493 29.25 3.48 5.05
C ILE A 493 29.31 4.97 5.44
N ILE A 494 28.35 5.44 6.22
CA ILE A 494 28.37 6.79 6.78
C ILE A 494 29.13 6.76 8.09
N VAL A 495 30.11 7.64 8.23
CA VAL A 495 30.85 7.81 9.47
C VAL A 495 30.42 9.10 10.11
N VAL A 496 30.05 9.06 11.39
CA VAL A 496 29.55 10.21 12.15
C VAL A 496 30.43 10.41 13.38
N ASP A 497 30.99 11.60 13.54
CA ASP A 497 31.60 12.04 14.78
C ASP A 497 30.47 12.46 15.74
N LEU A 498 30.28 11.70 16.82
CA LEU A 498 29.13 11.85 17.73
C LEU A 498 29.25 13.07 18.65
N GLU A 499 30.41 13.72 18.72
CA GLU A 499 30.62 14.93 19.51
C GLU A 499 30.35 16.20 18.69
N SER A 500 30.94 16.31 17.51
CA SER A 500 30.76 17.44 16.60
C SER A 500 29.52 17.35 15.72
N GLY A 501 28.99 16.14 15.51
CA GLY A 501 27.88 15.87 14.59
C GLY A 501 28.28 15.86 13.11
N LYS A 502 29.57 16.01 12.79
CA LYS A 502 30.05 15.95 11.40
C LYS A 502 29.96 14.52 10.87
N SER A 503 29.54 14.37 9.62
CA SER A 503 29.44 13.09 8.96
C SER A 503 29.97 13.12 7.54
N HIS A 504 30.43 11.98 7.04
CA HIS A 504 30.81 11.80 5.63
C HIS A 504 30.46 10.40 5.12
N ARG A 505 30.33 10.28 3.81
CA ARG A 505 30.18 9.00 3.11
C ARG A 505 31.56 8.39 2.85
N ALA A 506 31.71 7.10 3.14
CA ALA A 506 32.88 6.29 2.79
C ALA A 506 32.45 5.06 2.00
N LEU A 507 33.28 4.62 1.05
CA LEU A 507 32.95 3.50 0.15
C LEU A 507 31.64 3.77 -0.64
N ASP A 508 31.44 5.03 -1.04
CA ASP A 508 30.19 5.49 -1.65
C ASP A 508 30.03 5.01 -3.10
N GLY A 509 29.14 4.04 -3.30
CA GLY A 509 28.99 3.36 -4.59
C GLY A 509 30.04 2.27 -4.84
N HIS A 510 30.87 1.93 -3.85
CA HIS A 510 31.89 0.90 -3.99
C HIS A 510 31.23 -0.49 -4.15
N PRO A 511 31.78 -1.42 -4.96
CA PRO A 511 31.15 -2.73 -5.17
C PRO A 511 30.83 -3.53 -3.90
N SER A 512 31.61 -3.38 -2.83
CA SER A 512 31.34 -4.06 -1.55
C SER A 512 30.13 -3.52 -0.78
N THR A 513 29.68 -2.30 -1.09
CA THR A 513 28.51 -1.67 -0.48
C THR A 513 27.28 -1.74 -1.39
N GLN A 514 27.38 -2.31 -2.60
CA GLN A 514 26.26 -2.43 -3.54
C GLN A 514 25.61 -3.81 -3.51
N ILE A 515 24.40 -3.89 -4.08
CA ILE A 515 23.73 -5.16 -4.34
C ILE A 515 24.60 -6.07 -5.23
N ASP A 516 24.60 -7.36 -4.94
CA ASP A 516 25.08 -8.38 -5.87
C ASP A 516 23.95 -8.73 -6.84
N LYS A 517 24.05 -8.24 -8.08
CA LYS A 517 23.04 -8.47 -9.13
C LYS A 517 22.86 -9.95 -9.49
N THR A 518 23.80 -10.82 -9.12
CA THR A 518 23.70 -12.28 -9.32
C THR A 518 22.87 -12.97 -8.25
N VAL A 519 22.59 -12.31 -7.12
CA VAL A 519 21.78 -12.86 -6.04
C VAL A 519 20.30 -12.72 -6.38
N LYS A 520 19.58 -13.84 -6.25
CA LYS A 520 18.12 -13.89 -6.29
C LYS A 520 17.62 -14.23 -4.89
N VAL A 521 16.83 -13.34 -4.31
CA VAL A 521 16.23 -13.62 -2.99
C VAL A 521 15.11 -14.63 -3.19
N THR A 522 15.18 -15.76 -2.48
CA THR A 522 14.18 -16.82 -2.56
C THR A 522 13.64 -17.17 -1.17
N LEU A 523 12.36 -17.53 -1.13
CA LEU A 523 11.70 -18.06 0.06
C LEU A 523 10.97 -19.33 -0.32
N ASP A 524 11.18 -20.40 0.44
CA ASP A 524 10.58 -21.71 0.18
C ASP A 524 10.78 -22.19 -1.28
N GLY A 525 11.98 -21.92 -1.82
CA GLY A 525 12.37 -22.29 -3.19
C GLY A 525 11.80 -21.41 -4.30
N LYS A 526 11.05 -20.34 -3.98
CA LYS A 526 10.46 -19.42 -4.97
C LYS A 526 11.14 -18.05 -4.91
N PRO A 527 11.37 -17.37 -6.04
CA PRO A 527 11.82 -15.98 -6.04
C PRO A 527 10.85 -15.09 -5.26
N LEU A 528 11.39 -14.31 -4.32
CA LEU A 528 10.64 -13.25 -3.67
C LEU A 528 10.66 -12.03 -4.58
N VAL A 529 9.52 -11.73 -5.19
CA VAL A 529 9.36 -10.61 -6.13
C VAL A 529 8.11 -9.83 -5.78
N ARG A 530 8.18 -8.52 -5.99
CA ARG A 530 7.05 -7.60 -5.98
C ARG A 530 6.15 -7.87 -7.20
N PRO A 531 4.89 -7.41 -7.19
CA PRO A 531 4.00 -7.52 -8.34
C PRO A 531 4.55 -6.97 -9.66
N ASP A 532 5.38 -5.93 -9.59
CA ASP A 532 6.05 -5.32 -10.74
C ASP A 532 7.30 -6.10 -11.22
N GLY A 533 7.57 -7.27 -10.63
CA GLY A 533 8.70 -8.13 -10.97
C GLY A 533 10.02 -7.78 -10.28
N ARG A 534 10.11 -6.69 -9.52
CA ARG A 534 11.32 -6.33 -8.78
C ARG A 534 11.51 -7.23 -7.55
N GLN A 535 12.74 -7.66 -7.29
CA GLN A 535 13.08 -8.40 -6.06
C GLN A 535 13.52 -7.43 -4.94
N PRO A 536 13.63 -7.87 -3.66
CA PRO A 536 14.33 -7.10 -2.65
C PRO A 536 15.74 -6.73 -3.12
N ALA A 537 16.06 -5.44 -3.09
CA ALA A 537 17.30 -4.88 -3.61
C ALA A 537 17.82 -3.83 -2.64
N PHE A 538 18.52 -4.31 -1.61
CA PHE A 538 19.06 -3.48 -0.53
C PHE A 538 20.59 -3.59 -0.55
N ALA A 539 21.24 -2.41 -0.56
CA ALA A 539 22.69 -2.27 -0.57
C ALA A 539 23.28 -2.60 0.81
N ALA A 540 24.44 -2.04 1.19
CA ALA A 540 25.04 -2.25 2.51
C ALA A 540 24.00 -2.10 3.62
N ASP A 541 23.83 -3.13 4.44
CA ASP A 541 22.73 -3.21 5.39
C ASP A 541 23.24 -3.69 6.76
N GLY A 542 23.37 -5.00 6.94
CA GLY A 542 23.91 -5.58 8.15
C GLY A 542 25.31 -5.08 8.45
N ILE A 543 25.53 -4.67 9.69
CA ILE A 543 26.79 -4.12 10.20
C ILE A 543 27.10 -4.64 11.60
N ALA A 544 28.37 -4.98 11.82
CA ALA A 544 28.89 -5.36 13.13
C ALA A 544 30.28 -4.77 13.30
N ILE A 545 30.69 -4.54 14.55
CA ILE A 545 32.02 -4.03 14.88
C ILE A 545 32.71 -5.00 15.82
N SER A 546 34.01 -5.25 15.62
CA SER A 546 34.81 -6.05 16.55
C SER A 546 34.83 -5.38 17.92
N LYS A 547 35.00 -6.19 18.98
CA LYS A 547 35.01 -5.71 20.36
C LYS A 547 36.05 -4.63 20.64
N ASP A 548 37.19 -4.68 19.95
CA ASP A 548 38.25 -3.68 20.05
C ASP A 548 38.01 -2.44 19.16
N GLY A 549 36.91 -2.41 18.41
CA GLY A 549 36.53 -1.31 17.53
C GLY A 549 37.32 -1.21 16.22
N LYS A 550 38.28 -2.11 15.98
CA LYS A 550 39.22 -1.97 14.86
C LYS A 550 38.68 -2.48 13.54
N THR A 551 37.75 -3.43 13.56
CA THR A 551 37.23 -4.07 12.35
C THR A 551 35.74 -3.82 12.25
N LEU A 552 35.31 -3.21 11.16
CA LEU A 552 33.91 -3.10 10.78
C LEU A 552 33.58 -4.21 9.79
N TYR A 553 32.62 -5.05 10.14
CA TYR A 553 32.03 -6.06 9.28
C TYR A 553 30.75 -5.53 8.67
N TYR A 554 30.55 -5.73 7.39
CA TYR A 554 29.33 -5.29 6.71
C TYR A 554 29.05 -6.17 5.49
N GLN A 555 27.79 -6.17 5.08
CA GLN A 555 27.34 -6.90 3.91
C GLN A 555 26.12 -6.19 3.31
N ALA A 556 25.98 -6.23 1.98
CA ALA A 556 24.72 -5.87 1.33
C ALA A 556 23.65 -6.94 1.59
N LEU A 557 22.43 -6.54 1.96
CA LEU A 557 21.37 -7.52 2.26
C LEU A 557 21.06 -8.37 1.03
N THR A 558 20.91 -7.72 -0.14
CA THR A 558 20.85 -8.44 -1.43
C THR A 558 22.26 -8.76 -1.92
N GLY A 559 22.95 -9.60 -1.15
CA GLY A 559 24.34 -9.99 -1.36
C GLY A 559 24.64 -11.39 -0.81
N LYS A 560 25.87 -11.86 -1.06
CA LYS A 560 26.37 -13.16 -0.58
C LYS A 560 27.83 -13.10 -0.13
N THR A 561 28.34 -11.90 0.16
CA THR A 561 29.72 -11.70 0.58
C THR A 561 29.75 -10.85 1.83
N LEU A 562 30.38 -11.38 2.88
CA LEU A 562 30.71 -10.63 4.08
C LEU A 562 32.04 -9.92 3.88
N TYR A 563 32.05 -8.61 4.05
CA TYR A 563 33.23 -7.78 3.97
C TYR A 563 33.68 -7.32 5.36
N ALA A 564 34.95 -6.95 5.45
CA ALA A 564 35.52 -6.26 6.59
C ALA A 564 36.43 -5.12 6.14
N ILE A 565 36.52 -4.08 6.96
CA ILE A 565 37.48 -2.98 6.79
C ILE A 565 37.99 -2.52 8.15
N ASP A 566 39.26 -2.08 8.20
CA ASP A 566 39.82 -1.42 9.38
C ASP A 566 39.12 -0.06 9.57
N THR A 567 38.54 0.20 10.74
CA THR A 567 37.80 1.44 11.02
C THR A 567 38.67 2.68 10.87
N ALA A 568 39.99 2.58 11.08
CA ALA A 568 40.93 3.67 10.85
C ALA A 568 41.02 4.07 9.36
N LYS A 569 40.63 3.19 8.44
CA LYS A 569 40.59 3.48 7.00
C LYS A 569 39.33 4.22 6.57
N LEU A 570 38.29 4.26 7.40
CA LEU A 570 37.03 4.94 7.08
C LEU A 570 37.05 6.45 7.39
N ARG A 571 38.10 6.99 8.00
CA ARG A 571 38.19 8.41 8.37
C ARG A 571 38.20 9.33 7.14
N SER A 572 37.72 10.55 7.32
CA SER A 572 37.57 11.56 6.27
C SER A 572 38.88 11.94 5.57
N ASP A 573 40.03 11.80 6.23
CA ASP A 573 41.37 12.09 5.70
C ASP A 573 41.93 10.99 4.79
N ILE A 574 41.30 9.81 4.75
CA ILE A 574 41.74 8.69 3.91
C ILE A 574 41.09 8.77 2.53
N SER A 575 41.88 8.58 1.47
CA SER A 575 41.39 8.60 0.08
C SER A 575 40.44 7.43 -0.23
N GLU A 576 39.53 7.59 -1.19
CA GLU A 576 38.66 6.50 -1.64
C GLU A 576 39.45 5.30 -2.21
N ALA A 577 40.60 5.54 -2.85
CA ALA A 577 41.46 4.47 -3.35
C ALA A 577 42.05 3.64 -2.19
N ASP A 578 42.51 4.29 -1.13
CA ASP A 578 43.04 3.61 0.06
C ASP A 578 41.94 2.89 0.85
N ARG A 579 40.73 3.46 0.89
CA ARG A 579 39.53 2.81 1.45
C ARG A 579 39.21 1.53 0.69
N ALA A 580 39.13 1.61 -0.64
CA ALA A 580 38.84 0.47 -1.50
C ALA A 580 39.88 -0.64 -1.36
N ALA A 581 41.17 -0.29 -1.34
CA ALA A 581 42.27 -1.25 -1.15
C ALA A 581 42.27 -1.92 0.24
N ALA A 582 41.65 -1.29 1.24
CA ALA A 582 41.54 -1.83 2.59
C ALA A 582 40.36 -2.79 2.80
N VAL A 583 39.41 -2.87 1.87
CA VAL A 583 38.28 -3.80 1.94
C VAL A 583 38.77 -5.23 1.80
N LYS A 584 38.36 -6.10 2.73
CA LYS A 584 38.67 -7.53 2.74
C LYS A 584 37.40 -8.35 2.64
N THR A 585 37.40 -9.36 1.78
CA THR A 585 36.40 -10.42 1.82
C THR A 585 36.68 -11.35 2.99
N VAL A 586 35.70 -11.55 3.87
CA VAL A 586 35.81 -12.44 5.04
C VAL A 586 35.30 -13.84 4.71
N ALA A 587 34.10 -13.91 4.11
CA ALA A 587 33.42 -15.15 3.82
C ALA A 587 32.44 -14.98 2.64
N GLN A 588 32.18 -16.07 1.92
CA GLN A 588 30.96 -16.18 1.13
C GLN A 588 29.84 -16.63 2.07
N THR A 589 28.70 -16.00 1.95
CA THR A 589 27.57 -16.11 2.87
C THR A 589 26.28 -16.35 2.07
N HIS A 590 25.20 -15.73 2.49
CA HIS A 590 23.84 -15.83 1.97
C HIS A 590 23.19 -14.45 2.16
N VAL A 591 21.96 -14.27 1.67
CA VAL A 591 21.15 -13.07 1.96
C VAL A 591 21.03 -12.92 3.47
N ALA A 592 21.56 -11.83 4.02
CA ALA A 592 21.57 -11.57 5.46
C ALA A 592 21.10 -10.15 5.72
N ASP A 593 20.25 -9.99 6.72
CA ASP A 593 19.75 -8.69 7.16
C ASP A 593 20.70 -8.16 8.25
N GLY A 594 20.38 -8.29 9.54
CA GLY A 594 21.26 -7.91 10.63
C GLY A 594 22.51 -8.76 10.85
N LEU A 595 23.56 -8.07 11.30
CA LEU A 595 24.80 -8.65 11.82
C LEU A 595 25.01 -8.25 13.29
N TRP A 596 25.60 -9.14 14.08
CA TRP A 596 25.93 -8.84 15.48
C TRP A 596 27.23 -9.48 15.94
N MET A 597 28.14 -8.68 16.47
CA MET A 597 29.31 -9.19 17.18
C MET A 597 28.94 -9.35 18.65
N SER A 598 28.87 -10.59 19.13
CA SER A 598 28.55 -10.83 20.54
C SER A 598 29.70 -10.43 21.47
N LYS A 599 29.40 -10.28 22.75
CA LYS A 599 30.41 -10.03 23.81
C LYS A 599 31.48 -11.13 23.89
N ALA A 600 31.13 -12.35 23.46
CA ALA A 600 32.03 -13.50 23.36
C ALA A 600 32.90 -13.50 22.07
N GLY A 601 32.74 -12.52 21.18
CA GLY A 601 33.50 -12.42 19.93
C GLY A 601 32.98 -13.31 18.80
N VAL A 602 31.70 -13.70 18.87
CA VAL A 602 31.04 -14.48 17.81
C VAL A 602 30.25 -13.55 16.91
N LEU A 603 30.53 -13.56 15.61
CA LEU A 603 29.76 -12.81 14.63
C LEU A 603 28.53 -13.62 14.20
N TYR A 604 27.34 -13.16 14.58
CA TYR A 604 26.05 -13.70 14.16
C TYR A 604 25.55 -12.99 12.90
N LEU A 605 24.85 -13.75 12.08
CA LEU A 605 24.18 -13.31 10.86
C LEU A 605 22.74 -13.84 10.88
N THR A 606 21.79 -12.99 10.52
CA THR A 606 20.44 -13.47 10.21
C THR A 606 20.45 -14.19 8.86
N SER A 607 19.46 -15.07 8.66
CA SER A 607 19.25 -15.78 7.39
C SER A 607 17.76 -15.79 7.06
N PRO A 608 17.24 -14.71 6.43
CA PRO A 608 15.84 -14.61 6.08
C PRO A 608 15.31 -15.73 5.20
N THR A 609 16.11 -16.17 4.22
CA THR A 609 15.71 -17.22 3.26
C THR A 609 15.59 -18.60 3.90
N ASP A 610 16.32 -18.84 4.98
CA ASP A 610 16.44 -20.15 5.63
C ASP A 610 15.68 -20.22 6.97
N TYR A 611 15.01 -19.14 7.38
CA TYR A 611 14.37 -19.00 8.69
C TYR A 611 15.34 -19.32 9.84
N ALA A 612 16.57 -18.81 9.75
CA ALA A 612 17.67 -19.24 10.60
C ALA A 612 18.51 -18.10 11.15
N ILE A 613 19.22 -18.40 12.24
CA ILE A 613 20.35 -17.62 12.75
C ILE A 613 21.61 -18.44 12.50
N LYS A 614 22.64 -17.78 11.99
CA LYS A 614 23.93 -18.39 11.71
C LYS A 614 25.06 -17.64 12.41
N ARG A 615 26.22 -18.26 12.53
CA ARG A 615 27.45 -17.61 13.02
C ARG A 615 28.62 -17.85 12.08
N LEU A 616 29.55 -16.92 12.05
CA LEU A 616 30.82 -17.07 11.36
C LEU A 616 31.71 -18.06 12.13
N ASN A 617 32.27 -19.03 11.43
CA ASN A 617 33.27 -19.97 11.93
C ASN A 617 34.47 -19.96 10.97
N GLY A 618 35.50 -19.20 11.32
CA GLY A 618 36.61 -18.92 10.40
C GLY A 618 36.13 -18.15 9.16
N THR A 619 36.16 -18.80 7.99
CA THR A 619 35.71 -18.23 6.71
C THR A 619 34.40 -18.84 6.21
N THR A 620 33.77 -19.71 7.00
CA THR A 620 32.47 -20.34 6.68
C THR A 620 31.40 -19.86 7.64
N VAL A 621 30.13 -20.11 7.29
CA VAL A 621 28.97 -19.76 8.11
C VAL A 621 28.27 -21.05 8.53
N GLU A 622 27.98 -21.18 9.82
CA GLU A 622 27.31 -22.35 10.40
C GLU A 622 25.98 -21.98 11.05
N THR A 623 24.98 -22.83 10.88
CA THR A 623 23.65 -22.63 11.46
C THR A 623 23.67 -22.83 12.97
N VAL A 624 23.21 -21.81 13.71
CA VAL A 624 23.03 -21.87 15.16
C VAL A 624 21.67 -22.45 15.50
N LEU A 625 20.62 -21.92 14.85
CA LEU A 625 19.26 -22.46 14.98
C LEU A 625 18.43 -22.13 13.75
N THR A 626 17.42 -22.97 13.50
CA THR A 626 16.43 -22.80 12.45
C THR A 626 15.05 -23.00 13.05
N ASP A 627 14.15 -22.06 12.80
CA ASP A 627 12.76 -22.11 13.27
C ASP A 627 11.90 -21.24 12.32
N ARG A 628 10.80 -21.78 11.80
CA ARG A 628 9.95 -21.05 10.83
C ARG A 628 9.32 -19.78 11.42
N ARG A 629 9.30 -19.64 12.75
CA ARG A 629 8.90 -18.42 13.45
C ARG A 629 9.89 -17.27 13.25
N LEU A 630 11.15 -17.55 12.89
CA LEU A 630 12.13 -16.55 12.43
C LEU A 630 11.80 -16.08 11.01
N ARG A 631 10.59 -15.56 10.84
CA ARG A 631 10.08 -15.12 9.54
C ARG A 631 10.71 -13.77 9.20
N TRP A 632 11.79 -13.86 8.43
CA TRP A 632 12.73 -12.76 8.17
C TRP A 632 13.32 -12.20 9.48
N PRO A 633 14.31 -12.89 10.07
CA PRO A 633 15.02 -12.35 11.21
C PRO A 633 15.80 -11.12 10.74
N ASP A 634 15.63 -10.00 11.44
CA ASP A 634 16.08 -8.68 11.02
C ASP A 634 17.24 -8.23 11.90
N THR A 635 16.97 -7.64 13.06
CA THR A 635 17.99 -7.04 13.93
C THR A 635 18.24 -7.88 15.17
N PHE A 636 19.50 -7.92 15.62
CA PHE A 636 19.90 -8.54 16.87
C PHE A 636 20.11 -7.54 18.01
N SER A 637 20.01 -8.03 19.24
CA SER A 637 20.59 -7.38 20.42
C SER A 637 21.04 -8.43 21.44
N GLU A 638 21.89 -8.06 22.39
CA GLU A 638 22.45 -8.98 23.38
C GLU A 638 22.28 -8.45 24.81
N GLY A 639 21.61 -9.24 25.65
CA GLY A 639 21.45 -8.95 27.06
C GLY A 639 22.75 -9.01 27.85
N ARG A 640 22.72 -8.55 29.11
CA ARG A 640 23.88 -8.64 30.02
C ARG A 640 24.33 -10.07 30.30
N ASP A 641 23.37 -10.99 30.34
CA ASP A 641 23.58 -12.42 30.57
C ASP A 641 24.03 -13.20 29.32
N GLY A 642 24.22 -12.51 28.19
CA GLY A 642 24.55 -13.10 26.90
C GLY A 642 23.34 -13.66 26.14
N THR A 643 22.13 -13.54 26.68
CA THR A 643 20.91 -13.90 25.94
C THR A 643 20.81 -13.04 24.68
N MET A 644 20.66 -13.69 23.53
CA MET A 644 20.50 -13.03 22.25
C MET A 644 19.03 -12.78 21.98
N TYR A 645 18.72 -11.63 21.41
CA TYR A 645 17.39 -11.20 20.99
C TYR A 645 17.40 -10.97 19.49
N VAL A 646 16.29 -11.28 18.82
CA VAL A 646 16.12 -11.06 17.38
C VAL A 646 14.69 -10.70 17.05
N THR A 647 14.49 -9.66 16.25
CA THR A 647 13.19 -9.34 15.66
C THR A 647 12.93 -10.24 14.45
N ALA A 648 11.70 -10.70 14.29
CA ALA A 648 11.22 -11.24 13.02
C ALA A 648 10.39 -10.15 12.36
N SER A 649 10.91 -9.53 11.30
CA SER A 649 10.28 -8.35 10.69
C SER A 649 9.24 -8.70 9.65
N HIS A 650 9.17 -9.95 9.19
CA HIS A 650 8.16 -10.40 8.23
C HIS A 650 8.15 -9.56 6.93
N ILE A 651 9.29 -9.04 6.47
CA ILE A 651 9.35 -8.20 5.25
C ILE A 651 8.67 -8.88 4.06
N GLN A 652 8.82 -10.18 3.89
CA GLN A 652 8.16 -10.95 2.84
C GLN A 652 6.63 -10.94 2.92
N ASP A 653 6.07 -10.71 4.10
CA ASP A 653 4.61 -10.65 4.32
C ASP A 653 4.05 -9.26 4.14
N THR A 654 4.89 -8.24 3.94
CA THR A 654 4.42 -6.88 3.64
C THR A 654 3.66 -6.83 2.33
N ASN A 655 2.82 -5.81 2.17
CA ASN A 655 2.11 -5.56 0.91
C ASN A 655 3.04 -5.32 -0.29
N TRP A 656 4.34 -5.08 -0.07
CA TRP A 656 5.35 -5.01 -1.13
C TRP A 656 5.53 -6.34 -1.85
N PHE A 657 5.54 -7.46 -1.12
CA PHE A 657 5.87 -8.78 -1.65
C PHE A 657 4.72 -9.79 -1.57
N THR A 658 3.76 -9.57 -0.67
CA THR A 658 2.56 -10.39 -0.51
C THR A 658 1.33 -9.55 -0.90
N PRO A 659 0.84 -9.66 -2.15
CA PRO A 659 -0.29 -8.87 -2.62
C PRO A 659 -1.54 -9.13 -1.79
N GLY A 660 -2.12 -8.06 -1.25
CA GLY A 660 -3.27 -8.11 -0.36
C GLY A 660 -2.94 -8.27 1.12
N ALA A 661 -1.65 -8.34 1.50
CA ALA A 661 -1.29 -8.17 2.90
C ALA A 661 -1.74 -6.79 3.41
N PRO A 662 -2.24 -6.70 4.66
CA PRO A 662 -2.60 -5.43 5.25
C PRO A 662 -1.36 -4.51 5.37
N PRO A 663 -1.56 -3.18 5.37
CA PRO A 663 -0.50 -2.20 5.68
C PRO A 663 0.26 -2.52 6.98
N SER A 664 -0.45 -2.94 8.03
CA SER A 664 0.12 -3.33 9.32
C SER A 664 0.21 -4.84 9.41
N ILE A 665 1.40 -5.38 9.65
CA ILE A 665 1.62 -6.82 9.85
C ILE A 665 2.09 -7.08 11.28
N LYS A 666 1.62 -8.21 11.85
CA LYS A 666 2.05 -8.64 13.18
C LYS A 666 3.43 -9.25 13.12
N THR A 667 4.32 -8.80 14.00
CA THR A 667 5.69 -9.30 14.12
C THR A 667 5.99 -9.74 15.54
N GLN A 668 7.13 -10.39 15.73
CA GLN A 668 7.54 -10.90 17.04
C GLN A 668 8.97 -10.51 17.37
N LEU A 669 9.22 -10.44 18.67
CA LEU A 669 10.55 -10.44 19.25
C LEU A 669 10.81 -11.82 19.85
N PHE A 670 11.94 -12.42 19.51
CA PHE A 670 12.39 -13.68 20.08
C PHE A 670 13.68 -13.52 20.86
N SER A 671 13.95 -14.48 21.74
CA SER A 671 15.24 -14.67 22.38
C SER A 671 15.72 -16.12 22.24
N PHE A 672 17.02 -16.30 22.30
CA PHE A 672 17.69 -17.60 22.27
C PHE A 672 18.99 -17.55 23.08
N PRO A 673 19.43 -18.69 23.66
CA PRO A 673 20.70 -18.74 24.36
C PRO A 673 21.85 -18.51 23.37
N PRO A 674 22.96 -17.88 23.80
CA PRO A 674 24.12 -17.70 22.94
C PRO A 674 24.69 -19.07 22.55
N ALA A 675 25.23 -19.18 21.33
CA ALA A 675 25.92 -20.36 20.89
C ALA A 675 27.17 -20.56 21.75
N LYS A 676 27.31 -21.76 22.33
CA LYS A 676 28.46 -22.13 23.17
C LYS A 676 29.74 -22.28 22.36
#